data_AF-A0A964JM42-F1
#
_entry.id   AF-A0A964JM42-F1
#
_cell.length_a   1.000
_cell.length_b   1.000
_cell.length_c   1.000
_cell.angle_alpha   90.00
_cell.angle_beta   90.00
_cell.angle_gamma   90.00
#
_symmetry.space_group_name_H-M   'P 1'
#
loop_
_entity.id
_entity.type
_entity.pdbx_description
1 polymer ?
#
loop_
_entity_poly.entity_id
_entity_poly.type
_entity_poly.pdbx_seq_one_letter_code
_entity_poly.pdbx_strand_id
1 'polypeptide(L)'
;MRQSFCLRAGLFLSLSLFGCDDAPAPVPEGNGPGADLGADLGPTPRDQGMDGAPVFVDQGPPDARQVDPDAFEPPPGGEPCTFADECPFGDCIEGTCHNERPNRCMANGLADCEEGEVCGGFDQNYYCLLPCEIAGTCPLRTRPCNSSFECSPGSSCHGMRCTNNCQTDKDCGSRFCYDGECLEYPDIWTGAAPTPFGTPGQLHAGVAVLPLDYPIGVELAGYGGREGPLSPESPYAFALGGSDRFFEAQDVRVVALSTDKDLLIFVRLPLCWSTDLILSNVAVRLQALTGVNYRDHIVTAATHSHSQPARFWTIVPETGFGVFGHGLFSKEILDRISESVAGAIHLALLDMQPARFGSAVIDNFDPDRRIHSDRRPESPDFLDDRMMVWRVDNLEGQPMAAVVNFALHGTHMQLPWVTGDAPAGVEVVLTQKLSAEFGKDVPVLFANGNAGNVSPRGDDGVEEPYAKIQVVGHRTWPIFRDVFTSIDPAAELDLELITRRIPITYELIGYDRTAGDFRSAPDSAPLIYGGFQCVSSSRGPDEPDYQNGQYFCSIDLESFRGAPVPEFMKTTLSAFRLGDLVVSTLPGESTSELGRRLTGQVRDDAVAAGHPGRVAVNLGYSQDHHLYLLTAEDWVRGGYEAAQNVWGPKFGTYIASEARTLAAELNTPEREVVDTGIKPTYYDFLIDDAVAPTSTMGLPGGVLQSPTGTTPRGALVSLRINGGHPGVDMPYAVLERQGDDGTFAPAFRTGGGQPFDNTAFDVLTIYEGDYERDHTWAFSWELAFDLPLGRYRVRATGRYFDGASATPYDVVTPETFEVAPARLALRDATVDDGQIVVKVNYPNGPSTDDGVTPFAELSSRGHLFRGVADARYEGAEKRYALILGAPLSTDQTVQVALSGPAQVETTVQPSADRVNFDLVTSRAADGTVGTTPIRDIASSRLSIAPPPPGDYRLTVTDAWGNVGETAVSHP
;
A
#
# COMPACT_ATOMS: atom_id res chain seq x y z
N MET A 1 -1.24 -27.33 -22.63
CA MET A 1 -1.10 -25.94 -22.12
C MET A 1 -0.28 -25.80 -20.83
N ARG A 2 0.13 -26.87 -20.11
CA ARG A 2 0.99 -26.76 -18.90
C ARG A 2 2.51 -26.77 -19.12
N GLN A 3 3.02 -27.19 -20.29
CA GLN A 3 4.47 -27.34 -20.52
C GLN A 3 5.17 -26.17 -21.23
N SER A 4 4.44 -25.31 -21.95
CA SER A 4 5.02 -24.11 -22.59
C SER A 4 5.24 -22.94 -21.61
N PHE A 5 4.66 -23.01 -20.40
CA PHE A 5 4.73 -21.95 -19.39
C PHE A 5 6.04 -21.99 -18.60
N CYS A 6 6.59 -23.17 -18.27
CA CYS A 6 7.86 -23.28 -17.54
C CYS A 6 9.07 -22.77 -18.35
N LEU A 7 9.02 -22.83 -19.67
CA LEU A 7 10.11 -22.34 -20.55
C LEU A 7 10.12 -20.82 -20.72
N ARG A 8 8.98 -20.14 -20.51
CA ARG A 8 8.93 -18.66 -20.48
C ARG A 8 9.20 -18.12 -19.07
N ALA A 9 8.62 -18.72 -18.03
CA ALA A 9 8.89 -18.35 -16.64
C ALA A 9 10.37 -18.54 -16.23
N GLY A 10 11.06 -19.55 -16.79
CA GLY A 10 12.48 -19.79 -16.52
C GLY A 10 13.44 -18.68 -17.00
N LEU A 11 13.02 -17.81 -17.93
CA LEU A 11 13.78 -16.62 -18.33
C LEU A 11 13.50 -15.40 -17.44
N PHE A 12 12.33 -15.37 -16.79
CA PHE A 12 11.89 -14.26 -15.93
C PHE A 12 12.28 -14.44 -14.45
N LEU A 13 12.38 -15.68 -13.95
CA LEU A 13 12.84 -15.96 -12.59
C LEU A 13 14.34 -15.68 -12.37
N SER A 14 15.17 -15.73 -13.42
CA SER A 14 16.62 -15.45 -13.30
C SER A 14 16.98 -13.97 -13.11
N LEU A 15 16.01 -13.06 -13.18
CA LEU A 15 16.21 -11.60 -13.05
C LEU A 15 15.87 -11.06 -11.65
N SER A 16 15.49 -11.93 -10.71
CA SER A 16 15.20 -11.56 -9.32
C SER A 16 16.40 -11.85 -8.40
N LEU A 17 17.45 -11.04 -8.51
CA LEU A 17 18.54 -11.03 -7.52
C LEU A 17 18.15 -10.11 -6.36
N PHE A 18 17.81 -10.74 -5.25
CA PHE A 18 17.41 -10.17 -3.98
C PHE A 18 18.50 -9.25 -3.39
N GLY A 19 18.13 -8.03 -3.03
CA GLY A 19 18.87 -7.17 -2.11
C GLY A 19 18.18 -7.13 -0.76
N CYS A 20 18.62 -8.00 0.15
CA CYS A 20 18.35 -7.92 1.59
C CYS A 20 19.68 -8.13 2.32
N ASP A 21 20.52 -7.10 2.37
CA ASP A 21 21.68 -7.09 3.25
C ASP A 21 21.23 -6.62 4.64
N ASP A 22 21.00 -7.57 5.54
CA ASP A 22 21.35 -7.49 6.96
C ASP A 22 20.92 -8.78 7.70
N ALA A 23 21.73 -9.83 7.56
CA ALA A 23 21.71 -10.98 8.46
C ALA A 23 23.17 -11.36 8.81
N PRO A 24 23.54 -11.46 10.09
CA PRO A 24 24.93 -11.74 10.47
C PRO A 24 25.33 -13.17 10.08
N ALA A 25 26.40 -13.29 9.30
CA ALA A 25 26.95 -14.55 8.82
C ALA A 25 27.38 -15.48 9.98
N PRO A 26 27.01 -16.78 9.98
CA PRO A 26 27.55 -17.73 10.94
C PRO A 26 28.98 -18.12 10.56
N VAL A 27 29.84 -18.11 11.58
CA VAL A 27 31.25 -18.52 11.54
C VAL A 27 31.36 -20.02 11.20
N PRO A 28 32.24 -20.45 10.27
CA PRO A 28 32.47 -21.87 10.02
C PRO A 28 33.52 -22.45 10.98
N GLU A 29 33.11 -23.37 11.86
CA GLU A 29 34.04 -24.30 12.52
C GLU A 29 34.42 -25.45 11.56
N GLY A 30 35.70 -25.85 11.61
CA GLY A 30 36.36 -26.61 10.57
C GLY A 30 36.41 -28.14 10.70
N ASN A 31 36.75 -28.73 9.54
CA ASN A 31 37.59 -29.91 9.27
C ASN A 31 37.26 -31.31 9.84
N GLY A 32 36.93 -32.23 8.92
CA GLY A 32 37.24 -33.67 8.99
C GLY A 32 36.64 -34.47 7.81
N PRO A 33 37.32 -35.50 7.23
CA PRO A 33 37.39 -35.64 5.77
C PRO A 33 36.76 -36.92 5.15
N GLY A 34 36.37 -36.79 3.86
CA GLY A 34 36.76 -37.70 2.77
C GLY A 34 36.02 -39.02 2.53
N ALA A 35 35.33 -39.11 1.38
CA ALA A 35 35.31 -40.22 0.40
C ALA A 35 34.19 -39.92 -0.64
N ASP A 36 34.53 -39.48 -1.85
CA ASP A 36 34.83 -40.29 -3.05
C ASP A 36 33.56 -40.87 -3.72
N LEU A 37 33.32 -40.47 -4.97
CA LEU A 37 33.04 -41.31 -6.13
C LEU A 37 32.45 -40.47 -7.27
N GLY A 38 33.27 -40.24 -8.30
CA GLY A 38 32.85 -39.69 -9.57
C GLY A 38 32.36 -40.74 -10.57
N ALA A 39 31.76 -40.19 -11.64
CA ALA A 39 31.60 -40.72 -12.99
C ALA A 39 30.78 -42.01 -13.18
N ASP A 40 29.70 -41.90 -13.97
CA ASP A 40 29.69 -42.59 -15.27
C ASP A 40 28.76 -41.90 -16.29
N LEU A 41 29.31 -41.67 -17.47
CA LEU A 41 28.63 -41.20 -18.68
C LEU A 41 28.51 -42.40 -19.64
N GLY A 42 27.33 -42.64 -20.21
CA GLY A 42 27.13 -43.61 -21.29
C GLY A 42 25.84 -43.38 -22.08
N PRO A 43 25.76 -43.77 -23.37
CA PRO A 43 25.30 -42.87 -24.43
C PRO A 43 24.01 -43.28 -25.16
N THR A 44 23.33 -42.25 -25.74
CA THR A 44 22.49 -42.14 -26.99
C THR A 44 21.76 -43.36 -27.57
N PRO A 45 20.56 -43.18 -28.20
CA PRO A 45 20.54 -42.85 -29.65
C PRO A 45 19.44 -41.88 -30.12
N ARG A 46 19.72 -41.30 -31.30
CA ARG A 46 18.93 -40.37 -32.12
C ARG A 46 17.73 -41.01 -32.85
N ASP A 47 16.85 -40.10 -33.29
CA ASP A 47 15.93 -40.13 -34.44
C ASP A 47 14.65 -40.98 -34.35
N GLN A 48 13.51 -40.28 -34.21
CA GLN A 48 12.33 -40.44 -35.08
C GLN A 48 11.43 -39.18 -34.95
N GLY A 49 11.06 -38.62 -36.10
CA GLY A 49 10.38 -37.33 -36.21
C GLY A 49 8.91 -37.32 -35.83
N MET A 50 8.40 -36.11 -35.58
CA MET A 50 6.99 -35.78 -35.73
C MET A 50 6.87 -34.38 -36.35
N ASP A 51 6.28 -34.37 -37.55
CA ASP A 51 5.66 -33.21 -38.18
C ASP A 51 4.52 -32.67 -37.30
N GLY A 52 4.34 -31.34 -37.30
CA GLY A 52 3.13 -30.68 -36.79
C GLY A 52 3.37 -29.61 -35.72
N ALA A 53 3.96 -28.47 -36.10
CA ALA A 53 3.88 -27.24 -35.30
C ALA A 53 2.56 -26.51 -35.64
N PRO A 54 1.69 -26.18 -34.67
CA PRO A 54 0.58 -25.27 -34.92
C PRO A 54 1.13 -23.82 -34.97
N VAL A 55 0.90 -23.17 -36.10
CA VAL A 55 0.96 -21.72 -36.26
C VAL A 55 -0.18 -21.15 -35.40
N PHE A 56 0.13 -20.40 -34.35
CA PHE A 56 -0.87 -19.69 -33.55
C PHE A 56 -1.19 -18.36 -34.25
N VAL A 57 -2.42 -18.28 -34.75
CA VAL A 57 -3.05 -17.07 -35.28
C VAL A 57 -3.50 -16.23 -34.08
N ASP A 58 -3.22 -14.93 -34.18
CA ASP A 58 -3.70 -13.86 -33.31
C ASP A 58 -5.23 -13.95 -33.13
N GLN A 59 -5.70 -14.13 -31.90
CA GLN A 59 -7.11 -14.13 -31.57
C GLN A 59 -7.34 -12.94 -30.64
N GLY A 60 -7.73 -11.81 -31.23
CA GLY A 60 -8.26 -10.66 -30.51
C GLY A 60 -9.55 -11.00 -29.74
N PRO A 61 -10.12 -10.02 -29.02
CA PRO A 61 -11.24 -10.24 -28.11
C PRO A 61 -12.48 -10.83 -28.83
N PRO A 62 -13.27 -11.70 -28.17
CA PRO A 62 -14.44 -12.30 -28.79
C PRO A 62 -15.57 -11.27 -28.90
N ASP A 63 -16.23 -11.26 -30.06
CA ASP A 63 -17.40 -10.48 -30.45
C ASP A 63 -17.19 -9.04 -30.98
N ALA A 64 -16.23 -8.86 -31.89
CA ALA A 64 -16.51 -8.01 -33.04
C ALA A 64 -17.55 -8.76 -33.90
N ARG A 65 -18.78 -8.23 -33.97
CA ARG A 65 -19.79 -8.69 -34.94
C ARG A 65 -19.08 -8.88 -36.28
N GLN A 66 -19.18 -10.07 -36.88
CA GLN A 66 -18.75 -10.29 -38.26
C GLN A 66 -19.44 -9.25 -39.14
N VAL A 67 -18.76 -8.16 -39.43
CA VAL A 67 -19.13 -7.25 -40.51
C VAL A 67 -18.76 -8.02 -41.76
N ASP A 68 -19.79 -8.38 -42.53
CA ASP A 68 -19.63 -8.92 -43.87
C ASP A 68 -18.75 -7.95 -44.69
N PRO A 69 -17.54 -8.35 -45.11
CA PRO A 69 -16.63 -7.48 -45.85
C PRO A 69 -17.19 -7.04 -47.21
N ASP A 70 -18.26 -7.68 -47.69
CA ASP A 70 -18.97 -7.29 -48.92
C ASP A 70 -20.17 -6.35 -48.66
N ALA A 71 -20.48 -6.02 -47.39
CA ALA A 71 -21.65 -5.20 -47.03
C ALA A 71 -21.38 -3.69 -46.88
N PHE A 72 -20.17 -3.21 -47.19
CA PHE A 72 -19.88 -1.77 -47.23
C PHE A 72 -19.51 -1.34 -48.64
N GLU A 73 -20.49 -0.85 -49.40
CA GLU A 73 -20.21 -0.10 -50.62
C GLU A 73 -19.53 1.23 -50.23
N PRO A 74 -18.33 1.56 -50.75
CA PRO A 74 -17.73 2.87 -50.51
C PRO A 74 -18.65 3.97 -51.06
N PRO A 75 -18.74 5.15 -50.38
CA PRO A 75 -19.52 6.25 -50.92
C PRO A 75 -18.96 6.63 -52.31
N PRO A 76 -19.80 6.78 -53.34
CA PRO A 76 -19.32 7.08 -54.67
C PRO A 76 -18.86 8.54 -54.76
N GLY A 77 -17.55 8.74 -54.72
CA GLY A 77 -16.86 9.92 -55.27
C GLY A 77 -16.83 11.19 -54.40
N GLY A 78 -15.60 11.57 -54.03
CA GLY A 78 -15.09 12.95 -54.09
C GLY A 78 -15.74 14.02 -53.20
N GLU A 79 -15.43 14.01 -51.90
CA GLU A 79 -15.30 15.28 -51.18
C GLU A 79 -13.85 15.78 -51.27
N PRO A 80 -13.62 17.09 -51.49
CA PRO A 80 -12.28 17.63 -51.61
C PRO A 80 -11.59 17.67 -50.25
N CYS A 81 -10.55 16.85 -50.08
CA CYS A 81 -9.67 16.89 -48.92
C CYS A 81 -8.60 17.99 -49.09
N THR A 82 -8.21 18.61 -48.00
CA THR A 82 -7.23 19.71 -47.93
C THR A 82 -6.01 19.31 -47.09
N PHE A 83 -6.20 18.36 -46.17
CA PHE A 83 -5.17 17.83 -45.27
C PHE A 83 -5.25 16.30 -45.19
N ALA A 84 -4.16 15.66 -44.74
CA ALA A 84 -4.03 14.19 -44.73
C ALA A 84 -4.96 13.49 -43.72
N ASP A 85 -5.38 14.20 -42.68
CA ASP A 85 -6.31 13.78 -41.63
C ASP A 85 -7.78 13.75 -42.09
N GLU A 86 -8.10 14.37 -43.23
CA GLU A 86 -9.44 14.37 -43.83
C GLU A 86 -9.70 13.12 -44.71
N CYS A 87 -8.70 12.24 -44.86
CA CYS A 87 -8.80 10.97 -45.58
C CYS A 87 -8.53 9.78 -44.64
N PRO A 88 -9.52 9.33 -43.84
CA PRO A 88 -9.33 8.26 -42.85
C PRO A 88 -8.91 6.90 -43.46
N PHE A 89 -8.96 6.76 -44.79
CA PHE A 89 -8.68 5.51 -45.51
C PHE A 89 -7.71 5.67 -46.71
N GLY A 90 -7.01 6.80 -46.89
CA GLY A 90 -6.13 7.02 -48.05
C GLY A 90 -5.32 8.33 -48.06
N ASP A 91 -4.55 8.56 -49.13
CA ASP A 91 -3.77 9.81 -49.32
C ASP A 91 -4.65 10.92 -49.89
N CYS A 92 -4.59 12.13 -49.34
CA CYS A 92 -5.17 13.31 -49.98
C CYS A 92 -4.25 13.87 -51.07
N ILE A 93 -4.60 13.66 -52.35
CA ILE A 93 -3.80 14.13 -53.50
C ILE A 93 -4.69 14.96 -54.40
N GLU A 94 -4.28 16.20 -54.69
CA GLU A 94 -5.01 17.15 -55.54
C GLU A 94 -6.50 17.32 -55.15
N GLY A 95 -6.80 17.21 -53.85
CA GLY A 95 -8.18 17.31 -53.36
C GLY A 95 -8.99 16.03 -53.52
N THR A 96 -8.37 14.85 -53.58
CA THR A 96 -9.08 13.57 -53.65
C THR A 96 -8.42 12.53 -52.74
N CYS A 97 -9.21 11.74 -51.99
CA CYS A 97 -8.68 10.63 -51.19
C CYS A 97 -8.36 9.41 -52.08
N HIS A 98 -7.12 8.90 -52.00
CA HIS A 98 -6.65 7.73 -52.73
C HIS A 98 -6.36 6.56 -51.77
N ASN A 99 -7.22 5.54 -51.80
CA ASN A 99 -7.25 4.49 -50.77
C ASN A 99 -6.35 3.27 -51.05
N GLU A 100 -5.66 3.22 -52.21
CA GLU A 100 -4.78 2.12 -52.62
C GLU A 100 -3.61 2.63 -53.47
N ARG A 101 -2.38 2.60 -52.95
CA ARG A 101 -1.16 2.68 -53.76
C ARG A 101 -0.50 1.29 -53.83
N PRO A 102 -0.26 0.72 -55.03
CA PRO A 102 0.43 -0.55 -55.14
C PRO A 102 1.89 -0.41 -54.71
N ASN A 103 2.31 -1.24 -53.75
CA ASN A 103 3.71 -1.32 -53.33
C ASN A 103 4.57 -1.84 -54.49
N ARG A 104 5.42 -0.96 -55.05
CA ARG A 104 6.32 -1.34 -56.16
C ARG A 104 7.60 -2.02 -55.67
N CYS A 105 7.95 -1.88 -54.40
CA CYS A 105 9.18 -2.41 -53.80
C CYS A 105 9.14 -3.95 -53.70
N MET A 106 10.10 -4.62 -54.35
CA MET A 106 10.16 -6.09 -54.40
C MET A 106 10.94 -6.65 -53.21
N ALA A 107 10.67 -7.93 -52.85
CA ALA A 107 11.23 -8.64 -51.70
C ALA A 107 12.77 -8.81 -51.67
N ASN A 108 13.47 -8.28 -52.66
CA ASN A 108 14.93 -8.27 -52.79
C ASN A 108 15.51 -6.84 -52.76
N GLY A 109 14.72 -5.84 -52.39
CA GLY A 109 15.12 -4.42 -52.35
C GLY A 109 15.30 -3.78 -53.72
N LEU A 110 14.88 -4.45 -54.80
CA LEU A 110 15.05 -3.98 -56.17
C LEU A 110 13.70 -3.55 -56.73
N ALA A 111 13.34 -2.27 -56.65
CA ALA A 111 12.26 -1.72 -57.45
C ALA A 111 12.37 -0.21 -57.72
N ASP A 112 11.47 0.25 -58.58
CA ASP A 112 11.31 1.63 -59.04
C ASP A 112 10.22 2.33 -58.20
N CYS A 113 10.63 2.82 -57.03
CA CYS A 113 9.82 3.71 -56.19
C CYS A 113 9.71 5.10 -56.83
N GLU A 114 8.69 5.88 -56.47
CA GLU A 114 8.51 7.21 -57.08
C GLU A 114 9.63 8.18 -56.65
N GLU A 115 9.80 9.26 -57.41
CA GLU A 115 10.88 10.24 -57.17
C GLU A 115 10.79 10.83 -55.75
N GLY A 116 11.81 10.59 -54.93
CA GLY A 116 11.86 11.00 -53.52
C GLY A 116 11.64 9.87 -52.51
N GLU A 117 11.31 8.65 -52.97
CA GLU A 117 11.15 7.45 -52.14
C GLU A 117 12.35 6.50 -52.27
N VAL A 118 12.52 5.64 -51.27
CA VAL A 118 13.57 4.61 -51.21
C VAL A 118 12.92 3.26 -50.94
N CYS A 119 13.30 2.24 -51.70
CA CYS A 119 12.86 0.86 -51.47
C CYS A 119 13.58 0.32 -50.23
N GLY A 120 12.87 0.21 -49.10
CA GLY A 120 13.39 -0.20 -47.80
C GLY A 120 12.45 -1.17 -47.12
N GLY A 121 12.97 -2.07 -46.29
CA GLY A 121 12.17 -3.13 -45.68
C GLY A 121 12.24 -3.17 -44.16
N PHE A 122 11.17 -3.71 -43.57
CA PHE A 122 11.06 -4.10 -42.16
C PHE A 122 10.76 -5.60 -42.15
N ASP A 123 11.52 -6.38 -41.37
CA ASP A 123 11.31 -7.82 -41.13
C ASP A 123 10.82 -8.63 -42.36
N GLN A 124 11.57 -8.52 -43.46
CA GLN A 124 11.41 -9.26 -44.74
C GLN A 124 10.35 -8.71 -45.71
N ASN A 125 9.60 -7.67 -45.35
CA ASN A 125 8.69 -6.97 -46.27
C ASN A 125 9.33 -5.66 -46.74
N TYR A 126 9.26 -5.40 -48.05
CA TYR A 126 9.94 -4.28 -48.71
C TYR A 126 8.92 -3.29 -49.23
N TYR A 127 9.09 -2.00 -48.92
CA TYR A 127 8.17 -0.95 -49.32
C TYR A 127 8.88 0.30 -49.86
N CYS A 128 8.19 1.07 -50.69
CA CYS A 128 8.63 2.40 -51.07
C CYS A 128 8.38 3.38 -49.93
N LEU A 129 9.43 3.87 -49.28
CA LEU A 129 9.37 4.74 -48.09
C LEU A 129 9.98 6.10 -48.38
N LEU A 130 9.37 7.18 -47.89
CA LEU A 130 10.01 8.48 -47.83
C LEU A 130 11.16 8.43 -46.81
N PRO A 131 12.25 9.19 -47.02
CA PRO A 131 13.31 9.34 -46.01
C PRO A 131 12.79 9.78 -44.64
N CYS A 132 11.71 10.58 -44.59
CA CYS A 132 11.09 10.98 -43.34
C CYS A 132 10.30 9.84 -42.65
N GLU A 133 9.69 8.92 -43.42
CA GLU A 133 9.02 7.71 -42.93
C GLU A 133 10.06 6.76 -42.31
N ILE A 134 11.21 6.57 -42.97
CA ILE A 134 12.34 5.77 -42.45
C ILE A 134 12.90 6.38 -41.15
N ALA A 135 12.98 7.72 -41.10
CA ALA A 135 13.48 8.43 -39.93
C ALA A 135 12.43 8.58 -38.81
N GLY A 136 11.19 8.12 -39.00
CA GLY A 136 10.10 8.29 -38.02
C GLY A 136 9.75 9.76 -37.74
N THR A 137 10.01 10.64 -38.72
CA THR A 137 9.82 12.11 -38.61
C THR A 137 8.56 12.60 -39.32
N CYS A 138 7.85 11.72 -40.01
CA CYS A 138 6.55 11.98 -40.61
C CYS A 138 5.67 10.72 -40.49
N PRO A 139 4.33 10.86 -40.47
CA PRO A 139 3.38 9.75 -40.49
C PRO A 139 3.69 8.72 -41.58
N LEU A 140 3.61 7.42 -41.25
CA LEU A 140 3.51 6.40 -42.30
C LEU A 140 2.24 6.61 -43.11
N ARG A 141 2.36 6.50 -44.42
CA ARG A 141 1.19 6.33 -45.29
C ARG A 141 0.53 4.97 -45.04
N THR A 142 -0.80 4.94 -45.02
CA THR A 142 -1.57 3.72 -44.77
C THR A 142 -1.28 2.65 -45.82
N ARG A 143 -0.92 1.44 -45.39
CA ARG A 143 -0.58 0.30 -46.24
C ARG A 143 -1.32 -0.95 -45.81
N PRO A 144 -1.69 -1.85 -46.70
CA PRO A 144 -2.27 -3.12 -46.29
C PRO A 144 -1.26 -3.93 -45.46
N CYS A 145 -1.75 -4.61 -44.44
CA CYS A 145 -0.98 -5.50 -43.58
C CYS A 145 -1.86 -6.67 -43.11
N ASN A 146 -1.25 -7.79 -42.80
CA ASN A 146 -1.91 -8.92 -42.12
C ASN A 146 -1.54 -9.03 -40.64
N SER A 147 -0.46 -8.38 -40.21
CA SER A 147 -0.04 -8.33 -38.81
C SER A 147 0.78 -7.06 -38.54
N SER A 148 0.84 -6.61 -37.28
CA SER A 148 1.60 -5.42 -36.88
C SER A 148 3.11 -5.53 -37.17
N PHE A 149 3.64 -6.75 -37.28
CA PHE A 149 5.04 -6.99 -37.68
C PHE A 149 5.35 -6.55 -39.13
N GLU A 150 4.32 -6.35 -39.97
CA GLU A 150 4.48 -5.86 -41.34
C GLU A 150 4.54 -4.33 -41.42
N CYS A 151 4.28 -3.63 -40.30
CA CYS A 151 4.27 -2.18 -40.20
C CYS A 151 5.62 -1.63 -39.76
N SER A 152 5.90 -0.35 -40.04
CA SER A 152 7.14 0.26 -39.53
C SER A 152 7.05 0.45 -38.00
N PRO A 153 8.20 0.64 -37.33
CA PRO A 153 8.23 1.10 -35.94
C PRO A 153 7.32 2.31 -35.73
N GLY A 154 6.65 2.38 -34.57
CA GLY A 154 5.62 3.39 -34.27
C GLY A 154 4.27 3.21 -34.97
N SER A 155 4.02 2.09 -35.65
CA SER A 155 2.73 1.79 -36.31
C SER A 155 2.29 0.35 -36.06
N SER A 156 0.98 0.11 -36.11
CA SER A 156 0.39 -1.21 -35.92
C SER A 156 -0.69 -1.49 -36.96
N CYS A 157 -0.99 -2.78 -37.14
CA CYS A 157 -1.89 -3.25 -38.17
C CYS A 157 -3.33 -3.26 -37.65
N HIS A 158 -4.10 -2.25 -38.03
CA HIS A 158 -5.50 -2.09 -37.60
C HIS A 158 -6.41 -2.11 -38.83
N GLY A 159 -7.44 -2.97 -38.80
CA GLY A 159 -8.34 -3.15 -39.94
C GLY A 159 -7.62 -3.57 -41.23
N MET A 160 -6.59 -4.42 -41.11
CA MET A 160 -5.69 -4.84 -42.21
C MET A 160 -4.89 -3.69 -42.83
N ARG A 161 -4.66 -2.58 -42.10
CA ARG A 161 -3.85 -1.46 -42.56
C ARG A 161 -2.88 -0.97 -41.49
N CYS A 162 -1.65 -0.68 -41.89
CA CYS A 162 -0.68 -0.03 -41.03
C CYS A 162 -1.13 1.41 -40.79
N THR A 163 -1.40 1.73 -39.53
CA THR A 163 -1.72 3.08 -39.07
C THR A 163 -0.74 3.48 -37.98
N ASN A 164 -0.39 4.77 -37.92
CA ASN A 164 0.45 5.26 -36.83
C ASN A 164 -0.27 5.07 -35.51
N ASN A 165 0.49 4.64 -34.50
CA ASN A 165 -0.05 4.48 -33.17
C ASN A 165 -0.35 5.86 -32.58
N CYS A 166 -1.55 6.05 -32.05
CA CYS A 166 -1.78 7.17 -31.14
C CYS A 166 -0.84 7.04 -29.94
N GLN A 167 -0.33 8.15 -29.42
CA GLN A 167 0.46 8.15 -28.18
C GLN A 167 -0.39 8.57 -26.98
N THR A 168 -1.27 9.54 -27.18
CA THR A 168 -2.17 10.05 -26.14
C THR A 168 -3.55 10.31 -26.72
N ASP A 169 -4.53 10.55 -25.85
CA ASP A 169 -5.91 10.87 -26.25
C ASP A 169 -5.99 12.11 -27.16
N LYS A 170 -4.98 13.00 -27.14
CA LYS A 170 -4.90 14.16 -28.03
C LYS A 170 -4.82 13.79 -29.51
N ASP A 171 -4.28 12.61 -29.82
CA ASP A 171 -4.15 12.12 -31.19
C ASP A 171 -5.49 11.58 -31.73
N CYS A 172 -6.49 11.44 -30.87
CA CYS A 172 -7.75 10.74 -31.15
C CYS A 172 -8.99 11.65 -31.20
N GLY A 173 -8.87 12.95 -30.91
CA GLY A 173 -9.99 13.89 -30.91
C GLY A 173 -11.01 13.59 -29.80
N SER A 174 -12.24 13.19 -30.16
CA SER A 174 -13.28 12.80 -29.19
C SER A 174 -13.10 11.39 -28.62
N ARG A 175 -12.33 10.55 -29.31
CA ARG A 175 -11.96 9.18 -28.93
C ARG A 175 -10.81 9.19 -27.90
N PHE A 176 -10.44 8.03 -27.38
CA PHE A 176 -9.28 7.88 -26.49
C PHE A 176 -8.26 6.91 -27.09
N CYS A 177 -7.00 7.05 -26.68
CA CYS A 177 -5.91 6.21 -27.14
C CYS A 177 -5.77 4.97 -26.26
N TYR A 178 -5.83 3.80 -26.86
CA TYR A 178 -5.60 2.52 -26.20
C TYR A 178 -4.81 1.61 -27.13
N ASP A 179 -3.65 1.13 -26.69
CA ASP A 179 -2.78 0.23 -27.46
C ASP A 179 -2.46 0.73 -28.88
N GLY A 180 -2.27 2.05 -29.02
CA GLY A 180 -1.98 2.68 -30.31
C GLY A 180 -3.21 2.90 -31.19
N GLU A 181 -4.40 2.45 -30.77
CA GLU A 181 -5.67 2.66 -31.46
C GLU A 181 -6.50 3.80 -30.84
N CYS A 182 -7.19 4.54 -31.70
CA CYS A 182 -8.21 5.50 -31.26
C CYS A 182 -9.58 4.81 -31.13
N LEU A 183 -9.95 4.46 -29.90
CA LEU A 183 -11.20 3.79 -29.55
C LEU A 183 -12.27 4.78 -29.08
N GLU A 184 -13.54 4.44 -29.27
CA GLU A 184 -14.66 5.23 -28.75
C GLU A 184 -14.61 5.27 -27.22
N TYR A 185 -14.64 6.48 -26.66
CA TYR A 185 -14.70 6.65 -25.21
C TYR A 185 -16.16 6.55 -24.74
N PRO A 186 -16.48 5.70 -23.75
CA PRO A 186 -17.87 5.45 -23.39
C PRO A 186 -18.50 6.69 -22.74
N ASP A 187 -19.78 6.95 -23.05
CA ASP A 187 -20.54 8.08 -22.51
C ASP A 187 -21.04 7.77 -21.09
N ILE A 188 -20.13 7.81 -20.12
CA ILE A 188 -20.37 7.40 -18.71
C ILE A 188 -20.55 8.59 -17.75
N TRP A 189 -20.16 9.78 -18.16
CA TRP A 189 -20.14 10.99 -17.33
C TRP A 189 -21.44 11.80 -17.47
N THR A 190 -22.56 11.22 -17.04
CA THR A 190 -23.91 11.77 -17.26
C THR A 190 -24.48 12.57 -16.09
N GLY A 191 -23.85 12.49 -14.91
CA GLY A 191 -24.28 13.18 -13.69
C GLY A 191 -24.05 14.68 -13.75
N ALA A 192 -24.85 15.43 -12.99
CA ALA A 192 -24.64 16.86 -12.82
C ALA A 192 -23.31 17.14 -12.08
N ALA A 193 -22.74 18.32 -12.28
CA ALA A 193 -21.64 18.80 -11.44
C ALA A 193 -22.11 18.95 -9.98
N PRO A 194 -21.26 18.69 -8.98
CA PRO A 194 -21.64 18.80 -7.59
C PRO A 194 -21.88 20.27 -7.23
N THR A 195 -22.86 20.48 -6.35
CA THR A 195 -23.07 21.77 -5.70
C THR A 195 -22.34 21.74 -4.36
N PRO A 196 -21.36 22.64 -4.12
CA PRO A 196 -20.67 22.72 -2.84
C PRO A 196 -21.64 22.87 -1.65
N PHE A 197 -21.31 22.25 -0.51
CA PHE A 197 -22.08 22.32 0.72
C PHE A 197 -21.64 23.58 1.46
N GLY A 198 -22.36 24.70 1.28
CA GLY A 198 -21.94 25.91 1.96
C GLY A 198 -22.85 27.12 1.85
N THR A 199 -22.73 27.94 2.88
CA THR A 199 -23.03 29.38 2.86
C THR A 199 -21.70 30.14 2.92
N PRO A 200 -21.61 31.36 2.36
CA PRO A 200 -20.38 32.14 2.39
C PRO A 200 -19.77 32.23 3.79
N GLY A 201 -18.50 31.84 3.94
CA GLY A 201 -17.76 31.90 5.21
C GLY A 201 -18.05 30.76 6.20
N GLN A 202 -18.64 29.63 5.79
CA GLN A 202 -18.82 28.47 6.67
C GLN A 202 -18.30 27.19 6.01
N LEU A 203 -17.26 26.60 6.60
CA LEU A 203 -16.80 25.27 6.25
C LEU A 203 -17.82 24.22 6.69
N HIS A 204 -18.06 23.23 5.83
CA HIS A 204 -18.72 21.98 6.18
C HIS A 204 -17.73 20.83 6.04
N ALA A 205 -17.84 19.85 6.92
CA ALA A 205 -17.08 18.62 6.84
C ALA A 205 -17.97 17.40 7.07
N GLY A 206 -17.62 16.29 6.44
CA GLY A 206 -18.24 14.98 6.64
C GLY A 206 -17.16 13.92 6.72
N VAL A 207 -17.32 12.97 7.63
CA VAL A 207 -16.31 11.94 7.91
C VAL A 207 -16.94 10.56 7.79
N ALA A 208 -16.23 9.64 7.15
CA ALA A 208 -16.63 8.24 7.14
C ALA A 208 -15.43 7.31 7.22
N VAL A 209 -15.64 6.18 7.88
CA VAL A 209 -14.77 5.00 7.86
C VAL A 209 -15.63 3.82 7.46
N LEU A 210 -15.25 3.11 6.41
CA LEU A 210 -15.97 1.94 5.93
C LEU A 210 -14.98 0.80 5.66
N PRO A 211 -15.27 -0.45 6.04
CA PRO A 211 -14.43 -1.59 5.69
C PRO A 211 -14.20 -1.69 4.17
N LEU A 212 -12.99 -2.04 3.78
CA LEU A 212 -12.67 -2.42 2.40
C LEU A 212 -13.14 -3.87 2.16
N ASP A 213 -13.95 -4.10 1.13
CA ASP A 213 -14.25 -5.45 0.66
C ASP A 213 -13.07 -6.03 -0.14
N TYR A 214 -12.50 -7.12 0.33
CA TYR A 214 -11.50 -7.92 -0.35
C TYR A 214 -11.57 -9.38 0.12
N PRO A 215 -11.35 -10.37 -0.74
CA PRO A 215 -11.32 -11.76 -0.31
C PRO A 215 -9.97 -12.10 0.34
N ILE A 216 -9.98 -12.79 1.49
CA ILE A 216 -8.78 -13.49 1.97
C ILE A 216 -8.41 -14.58 0.96
N GLY A 217 -7.11 -14.74 0.72
CA GLY A 217 -6.57 -15.49 -0.41
C GLY A 217 -6.04 -14.60 -1.53
N VAL A 218 -6.37 -13.31 -1.53
CA VAL A 218 -5.87 -12.34 -2.53
C VAL A 218 -4.37 -12.12 -2.39
N GLU A 219 -3.70 -11.93 -3.53
CA GLU A 219 -2.29 -11.51 -3.61
C GLU A 219 -2.09 -10.14 -2.97
N LEU A 220 -0.90 -9.90 -2.43
CA LEU A 220 -0.56 -8.63 -1.77
C LEU A 220 0.47 -7.84 -2.59
N ALA A 221 0.25 -6.52 -2.69
CA ALA A 221 0.98 -5.65 -3.59
C ALA A 221 2.38 -5.26 -3.06
N GLY A 222 3.23 -4.64 -3.87
CA GLY A 222 4.58 -4.22 -3.54
C GLY A 222 5.67 -5.28 -3.75
N TYR A 223 5.65 -6.40 -3.02
CA TYR A 223 6.75 -7.40 -3.14
C TYR A 223 6.56 -8.35 -4.32
N GLY A 224 7.43 -8.25 -5.34
CA GLY A 224 7.40 -9.10 -6.54
C GLY A 224 7.80 -10.57 -6.37
N GLY A 225 7.88 -11.09 -5.14
CA GLY A 225 8.30 -12.45 -4.82
C GLY A 225 7.73 -12.97 -3.51
N ARG A 226 6.43 -12.74 -3.27
CA ARG A 226 5.75 -13.10 -2.02
C ARG A 226 5.40 -14.58 -1.96
N GLU A 227 5.73 -15.22 -0.83
CA GLU A 227 5.30 -16.58 -0.50
C GLU A 227 3.85 -16.58 0.05
N GLY A 228 3.11 -17.65 -0.20
CA GLY A 228 1.72 -17.80 0.23
C GLY A 228 0.97 -18.85 -0.60
N PRO A 229 -0.29 -19.18 -0.25
CA PRO A 229 -1.14 -20.06 -1.05
C PRO A 229 -1.30 -19.53 -2.48
N LEU A 230 -1.13 -20.43 -3.46
CA LEU A 230 -1.28 -20.16 -4.89
C LEU A 230 -2.36 -21.07 -5.48
N SER A 231 -2.99 -20.68 -6.58
CA SER A 231 -3.95 -21.53 -7.29
C SER A 231 -3.38 -22.96 -7.54
N PRO A 232 -4.12 -24.03 -7.21
CA PRO A 232 -5.54 -24.05 -6.85
C PRO A 232 -5.87 -23.87 -5.35
N GLU A 233 -4.88 -23.68 -4.46
CA GLU A 233 -5.09 -23.56 -3.01
C GLU A 233 -5.81 -22.27 -2.60
N SER A 234 -5.63 -21.19 -3.37
CA SER A 234 -6.45 -19.97 -3.30
C SER A 234 -7.01 -19.67 -4.69
N PRO A 235 -8.34 -19.45 -4.83
CA PRO A 235 -8.94 -19.02 -6.10
C PRO A 235 -8.64 -17.55 -6.42
N TYR A 236 -8.05 -16.81 -5.49
CA TYR A 236 -7.77 -15.38 -5.61
C TYR A 236 -6.30 -15.05 -5.90
N ALA A 237 -5.42 -16.05 -5.99
CA ALA A 237 -3.98 -15.88 -6.22
C ALA A 237 -3.45 -16.78 -7.36
N PHE A 238 -2.71 -16.19 -8.31
CA PHE A 238 -2.31 -16.86 -9.56
C PHE A 238 -0.81 -16.71 -9.90
N ALA A 239 -0.18 -15.59 -9.55
CA ALA A 239 1.19 -15.25 -9.89
C ALA A 239 2.08 -14.92 -8.67
N LEU A 240 1.49 -14.44 -7.57
CA LEU A 240 2.14 -14.15 -6.29
C LEU A 240 1.40 -14.88 -5.16
N GLY A 241 2.08 -15.17 -4.06
CA GLY A 241 1.45 -15.81 -2.90
C GLY A 241 0.28 -14.98 -2.35
N GLY A 242 -0.87 -15.64 -2.15
CA GLY A 242 -2.06 -15.05 -1.56
C GLY A 242 -1.98 -14.87 -0.04
N SER A 243 -2.92 -14.11 0.51
CA SER A 243 -3.09 -13.95 1.95
C SER A 243 -3.78 -15.15 2.61
N ASP A 244 -3.47 -15.41 3.88
CA ASP A 244 -4.17 -16.43 4.70
C ASP A 244 -4.85 -15.84 5.96
N ARG A 245 -4.57 -14.57 6.25
CA ARG A 245 -5.07 -13.86 7.44
C ARG A 245 -4.96 -12.36 7.27
N PHE A 246 -5.54 -11.62 8.21
CA PHE A 246 -5.33 -10.18 8.36
C PHE A 246 -5.06 -9.80 9.82
N PHE A 247 -4.18 -8.82 10.02
CA PHE A 247 -3.81 -8.35 11.36
C PHE A 247 -4.76 -7.27 11.88
N GLU A 248 -5.23 -6.40 10.99
CA GLU A 248 -6.31 -5.46 11.24
C GLU A 248 -7.13 -5.35 9.95
N ALA A 249 -8.46 -5.30 10.08
CA ALA A 249 -9.34 -5.16 8.92
C ALA A 249 -9.00 -3.85 8.17
N GLN A 250 -8.88 -3.92 6.85
CA GLN A 250 -8.58 -2.73 6.06
C GLN A 250 -9.82 -1.86 5.89
N ASP A 251 -9.63 -0.53 5.93
CA ASP A 251 -10.72 0.43 5.86
C ASP A 251 -10.42 1.59 4.90
N VAL A 252 -11.47 2.11 4.27
CA VAL A 252 -11.43 3.37 3.52
C VAL A 252 -11.85 4.47 4.46
N ARG A 253 -11.03 5.52 4.55
CA ARG A 253 -11.31 6.69 5.40
C ARG A 253 -11.46 7.93 4.53
N VAL A 254 -12.51 8.70 4.79
CA VAL A 254 -12.87 9.87 3.98
C VAL A 254 -13.05 11.08 4.88
N VAL A 255 -12.47 12.20 4.46
CA VAL A 255 -12.77 13.54 4.96
C VAL A 255 -13.23 14.38 3.76
N ALA A 256 -14.52 14.69 3.71
CA ALA A 256 -15.07 15.64 2.75
C ALA A 256 -15.07 17.03 3.37
N LEU A 257 -14.55 18.04 2.66
CA LEU A 257 -14.50 19.44 3.08
C LEU A 257 -15.16 20.30 1.99
N SER A 258 -16.06 21.20 2.38
CA SER A 258 -16.74 22.07 1.42
C SER A 258 -17.00 23.46 1.97
N THR A 259 -16.92 24.43 1.07
CA THR A 259 -17.35 25.81 1.28
C THR A 259 -18.48 26.13 0.30
N ASP A 260 -18.89 27.39 0.18
CA ASP A 260 -19.80 27.84 -0.88
C ASP A 260 -19.14 27.84 -2.28
N LYS A 261 -17.82 27.70 -2.35
CA LYS A 261 -17.04 27.79 -3.60
C LYS A 261 -16.63 26.43 -4.15
N ASP A 262 -16.14 25.53 -3.29
CA ASP A 262 -15.56 24.26 -3.71
C ASP A 262 -15.86 23.11 -2.75
N LEU A 263 -15.58 21.91 -3.25
CA LEU A 263 -15.69 20.64 -2.55
C LEU A 263 -14.39 19.85 -2.78
N LEU A 264 -13.77 19.41 -1.70
CA LEU A 264 -12.66 18.46 -1.66
C LEU A 264 -13.13 17.19 -0.97
N ILE A 265 -13.02 16.04 -1.65
CA ILE A 265 -13.25 14.73 -1.06
C ILE A 265 -11.89 14.05 -0.91
N PHE A 266 -11.29 14.16 0.27
CA PHE A 266 -10.02 13.52 0.56
C PHE A 266 -10.24 12.07 1.01
N VAL A 267 -9.62 11.12 0.30
CA VAL A 267 -9.80 9.68 0.49
C VAL A 267 -8.46 9.02 0.80
N ARG A 268 -8.32 8.50 2.03
CA ARG A 268 -7.22 7.60 2.37
C ARG A 268 -7.57 6.21 1.84
N LEU A 269 -6.76 5.71 0.90
CA LEU A 269 -6.88 4.37 0.35
C LEU A 269 -6.00 3.39 1.14
N PRO A 270 -6.57 2.30 1.67
CA PRO A 270 -5.79 1.22 2.28
C PRO A 270 -5.20 0.30 1.20
N LEU A 271 -4.44 0.89 0.27
CA LEU A 271 -3.81 0.19 -0.84
C LEU A 271 -2.31 0.52 -0.93
N CYS A 272 -1.58 -0.29 -1.68
CA CYS A 272 -0.18 -0.03 -1.99
C CYS A 272 -0.01 1.25 -2.82
N TRP A 273 -0.97 1.60 -3.68
CA TRP A 273 -0.97 2.87 -4.41
C TRP A 273 -2.37 3.20 -4.96
N SER A 274 -2.55 4.44 -5.42
CA SER A 274 -3.72 4.89 -6.17
C SER A 274 -3.54 4.67 -7.68
N THR A 275 -4.65 4.58 -8.42
CA THR A 275 -4.64 4.62 -9.90
C THR A 275 -5.78 5.49 -10.41
N ASP A 276 -5.60 6.16 -11.55
CA ASP A 276 -6.69 6.93 -12.18
C ASP A 276 -7.85 6.00 -12.61
N LEU A 277 -7.56 4.72 -12.85
CA LEU A 277 -8.58 3.69 -13.10
C LEU A 277 -9.49 3.45 -11.89
N ILE A 278 -8.92 3.31 -10.68
CA ILE A 278 -9.72 3.21 -9.45
C ILE A 278 -10.56 4.48 -9.30
N LEU A 279 -9.96 5.66 -9.45
CA LEU A 279 -10.65 6.94 -9.28
C LEU A 279 -11.85 7.06 -10.23
N SER A 280 -11.67 6.70 -11.50
CA SER A 280 -12.74 6.72 -12.51
C SER A 280 -13.85 5.72 -12.17
N ASN A 281 -13.48 4.50 -11.75
CA ASN A 281 -14.45 3.47 -11.35
C ASN A 281 -15.24 3.85 -10.09
N VAL A 282 -14.60 4.53 -9.14
CA VAL A 282 -15.24 5.10 -7.94
C VAL A 282 -16.21 6.20 -8.35
N ALA A 283 -15.80 7.12 -9.22
CA ALA A 283 -16.65 8.23 -9.65
C ALA A 283 -17.91 7.75 -10.38
N VAL A 284 -17.81 6.74 -11.25
CA VAL A 284 -18.96 6.11 -11.93
C VAL A 284 -19.94 5.50 -10.93
N ARG A 285 -19.43 4.75 -9.94
CA ARG A 285 -20.26 4.12 -8.89
C ARG A 285 -20.91 5.14 -7.98
N LEU A 286 -20.16 6.16 -7.55
CA LEU A 286 -20.69 7.24 -6.73
C LEU A 286 -21.75 8.06 -7.47
N GLN A 287 -21.57 8.28 -8.78
CA GLN A 287 -22.60 8.88 -9.62
C GLN A 287 -23.86 8.01 -9.69
N ALA A 288 -23.74 6.69 -9.78
CA ALA A 288 -24.89 5.80 -9.74
C ALA A 288 -25.64 5.88 -8.40
N LEU A 289 -24.94 6.10 -7.29
CA LEU A 289 -25.54 6.26 -5.95
C LEU A 289 -26.19 7.63 -5.74
N THR A 290 -25.66 8.69 -6.36
CA THR A 290 -26.01 10.09 -6.01
C THR A 290 -26.66 10.89 -7.14
N GLY A 291 -26.52 10.44 -8.39
CA GLY A 291 -26.87 11.21 -9.59
C GLY A 291 -25.89 12.35 -9.94
N VAL A 292 -24.76 12.47 -9.23
CA VAL A 292 -23.81 13.58 -9.32
C VAL A 292 -22.42 13.07 -9.71
N ASN A 293 -21.75 13.77 -10.61
CA ASN A 293 -20.41 13.44 -11.08
C ASN A 293 -19.34 14.14 -10.22
N TYR A 294 -18.75 13.41 -9.28
CA TYR A 294 -17.70 13.94 -8.38
C TYR A 294 -16.27 13.74 -8.88
N ARG A 295 -16.04 13.26 -10.12
CA ARG A 295 -14.72 12.77 -10.58
C ARG A 295 -13.54 13.71 -10.34
N ASP A 296 -13.75 15.03 -10.48
CA ASP A 296 -12.68 16.03 -10.39
C ASP A 296 -12.55 16.61 -8.96
N HIS A 297 -13.38 16.13 -8.02
CA HIS A 297 -13.42 16.52 -6.60
C HIS A 297 -12.80 15.47 -5.66
N ILE A 298 -12.47 14.28 -6.16
CA ILE A 298 -11.92 13.19 -5.37
C ILE A 298 -10.39 13.28 -5.40
N VAL A 299 -9.78 13.37 -4.22
CA VAL A 299 -8.33 13.32 -4.04
C VAL A 299 -7.97 12.12 -3.20
N THR A 300 -7.35 11.13 -3.83
CA THR A 300 -6.89 9.90 -3.18
C THR A 300 -5.45 10.01 -2.74
N ALA A 301 -5.13 9.44 -1.58
CA ALA A 301 -3.77 9.17 -1.13
C ALA A 301 -3.72 7.75 -0.59
N ALA A 302 -2.87 6.91 -1.17
CA ALA A 302 -2.65 5.56 -0.67
C ALA A 302 -1.61 5.54 0.46
N THR A 303 -1.75 4.61 1.39
CA THR A 303 -0.79 4.49 2.50
C THR A 303 0.50 3.82 2.12
N HIS A 304 0.51 3.08 1.02
CA HIS A 304 1.66 2.33 0.54
C HIS A 304 2.09 1.20 1.47
N SER A 305 1.14 0.41 1.93
CA SER A 305 1.48 -0.89 2.51
C SER A 305 1.75 -1.89 1.41
N HIS A 306 2.88 -2.57 1.50
CA HIS A 306 3.17 -3.74 0.68
C HIS A 306 2.39 -4.98 1.16
N SER A 307 1.52 -4.88 2.17
CA SER A 307 0.71 -5.98 2.68
C SER A 307 -0.79 -5.74 2.52
N GLN A 308 -1.18 -4.93 1.53
CA GLN A 308 -2.57 -4.69 1.16
C GLN A 308 -2.96 -5.42 -0.14
N PRO A 309 -4.26 -5.64 -0.40
CA PRO A 309 -4.74 -6.35 -1.59
C PRO A 309 -4.16 -5.81 -2.90
N ALA A 310 -3.77 -6.70 -3.81
CA ALA A 310 -3.20 -6.38 -5.12
C ALA A 310 -4.23 -6.53 -6.26
N ARG A 311 -3.77 -6.89 -7.46
CA ARG A 311 -4.58 -7.30 -8.63
C ARG A 311 -5.53 -6.26 -9.23
N PHE A 312 -5.53 -5.01 -8.78
CA PHE A 312 -6.29 -3.91 -9.38
C PHE A 312 -5.56 -3.07 -10.47
N TRP A 313 -4.28 -3.33 -10.75
CA TRP A 313 -3.47 -2.51 -11.67
C TRP A 313 -3.42 -3.12 -13.07
N THR A 314 -3.86 -2.38 -14.08
CA THR A 314 -4.09 -2.84 -15.46
C THR A 314 -2.87 -2.71 -16.37
N ILE A 315 -1.65 -2.78 -15.84
CA ILE A 315 -0.47 -2.63 -16.69
C ILE A 315 -0.23 -3.88 -17.53
N VAL A 316 -0.49 -3.73 -18.84
CA VAL A 316 -0.28 -4.73 -19.90
C VAL A 316 -0.75 -6.14 -19.46
N PRO A 317 -2.03 -6.31 -19.06
CA PRO A 317 -2.48 -7.48 -18.31
C PRO A 317 -2.30 -8.79 -19.10
N GLU A 318 -2.34 -8.73 -20.44
CA GLU A 318 -2.17 -9.86 -21.35
C GLU A 318 -0.76 -10.45 -21.29
N THR A 319 0.24 -9.63 -20.96
CA THR A 319 1.65 -10.03 -20.85
C THR A 319 2.05 -10.41 -19.42
N GLY A 320 1.20 -10.11 -18.44
CA GLY A 320 1.51 -10.30 -17.02
C GLY A 320 2.55 -9.31 -16.49
N PHE A 321 2.76 -8.14 -17.12
CA PHE A 321 3.74 -7.16 -16.64
C PHE A 321 3.45 -6.70 -15.20
N GLY A 322 2.18 -6.60 -14.80
CA GLY A 322 1.78 -6.32 -13.41
C GLY A 322 2.25 -7.33 -12.36
N VAL A 323 2.75 -8.51 -12.75
CA VAL A 323 3.29 -9.52 -11.80
C VAL A 323 4.48 -8.99 -11.00
N PHE A 324 5.19 -7.96 -11.49
CA PHE A 324 6.26 -7.28 -10.75
C PHE A 324 5.71 -6.45 -9.57
N GLY A 325 5.26 -7.15 -8.53
CA GLY A 325 4.78 -6.57 -7.29
C GLY A 325 3.28 -6.31 -7.22
N HIS A 326 2.46 -6.74 -8.19
CA HIS A 326 1.02 -6.50 -8.12
C HIS A 326 0.12 -7.67 -8.53
N GLY A 327 0.72 -8.78 -8.96
CA GLY A 327 -0.02 -9.95 -9.40
C GLY A 327 -0.71 -9.75 -10.75
N LEU A 328 -1.55 -10.72 -11.15
CA LEU A 328 -2.33 -10.60 -12.38
C LEU A 328 -3.58 -9.73 -12.14
N PHE A 329 -3.91 -8.86 -13.08
CA PHE A 329 -5.11 -8.03 -12.99
C PHE A 329 -6.37 -8.87 -12.74
N SER A 330 -7.30 -8.30 -11.98
CA SER A 330 -8.61 -8.84 -11.66
C SER A 330 -9.65 -7.73 -11.64
N LYS A 331 -10.68 -7.89 -12.48
CA LYS A 331 -11.81 -6.98 -12.50
C LYS A 331 -12.63 -7.13 -11.23
N GLU A 332 -12.79 -8.35 -10.70
CA GLU A 332 -13.47 -8.58 -9.43
C GLU A 332 -12.87 -7.74 -8.30
N ILE A 333 -11.53 -7.75 -8.16
CA ILE A 333 -10.85 -7.00 -7.10
C ILE A 333 -10.98 -5.49 -7.31
N LEU A 334 -10.81 -4.99 -8.54
CA LEU A 334 -11.04 -3.58 -8.87
C LEU A 334 -12.46 -3.13 -8.50
N ASP A 335 -13.45 -3.96 -8.80
CA ASP A 335 -14.87 -3.64 -8.57
C ASP A 335 -15.18 -3.56 -7.07
N ARG A 336 -14.72 -4.53 -6.27
CA ARG A 336 -14.89 -4.55 -4.80
C ARG A 336 -14.25 -3.33 -4.13
N ILE A 337 -13.02 -3.00 -4.53
CA ILE A 337 -12.31 -1.81 -4.05
C ILE A 337 -13.11 -0.55 -4.41
N SER A 338 -13.50 -0.41 -5.67
CA SER A 338 -14.17 0.80 -6.16
C SER A 338 -15.56 0.98 -5.55
N GLU A 339 -16.29 -0.10 -5.28
CA GLU A 339 -17.59 -0.07 -4.60
C GLU A 339 -17.45 0.31 -3.12
N SER A 340 -16.47 -0.26 -2.42
CA SER A 340 -16.17 0.09 -1.03
C SER A 340 -15.81 1.58 -0.90
N VAL A 341 -14.94 2.08 -1.77
CA VAL A 341 -14.53 3.49 -1.77
C VAL A 341 -15.69 4.43 -2.11
N ALA A 342 -16.50 4.10 -3.12
CA ALA A 342 -17.69 4.90 -3.44
C ALA A 342 -18.71 4.92 -2.29
N GLY A 343 -18.90 3.79 -1.59
CA GLY A 343 -19.72 3.70 -0.39
C GLY A 343 -19.22 4.58 0.75
N ALA A 344 -17.90 4.56 1.02
CA ALA A 344 -17.29 5.39 2.04
C ALA A 344 -17.47 6.89 1.74
N ILE A 345 -17.25 7.31 0.49
CA ILE A 345 -17.47 8.70 0.06
C ILE A 345 -18.94 9.07 0.21
N HIS A 346 -19.86 8.20 -0.20
CA HIS A 346 -21.28 8.45 -0.06
C HIS A 346 -21.69 8.69 1.40
N LEU A 347 -21.17 7.89 2.34
CA LEU A 347 -21.41 8.08 3.76
C LEU A 347 -20.83 9.40 4.29
N ALA A 348 -19.62 9.78 3.87
CA ALA A 348 -19.05 11.07 4.26
C ALA A 348 -19.88 12.25 3.73
N LEU A 349 -20.38 12.16 2.50
CA LEU A 349 -21.26 13.19 1.92
C LEU A 349 -22.61 13.29 2.68
N LEU A 350 -23.12 12.18 3.21
CA LEU A 350 -24.31 12.16 4.06
C LEU A 350 -24.06 12.72 5.48
N ASP A 351 -22.81 12.70 5.94
CA ASP A 351 -22.37 13.22 7.26
C ASP A 351 -21.97 14.70 7.23
N MET A 352 -22.11 15.38 6.08
CA MET A 352 -21.72 16.79 5.93
C MET A 352 -22.45 17.70 6.93
N GLN A 353 -21.69 18.37 7.79
CA GLN A 353 -22.17 19.29 8.83
C GLN A 353 -21.24 20.51 8.98
N PRO A 354 -21.72 21.63 9.54
CA PRO A 354 -20.87 22.78 9.83
C PRO A 354 -19.66 22.40 10.70
N ALA A 355 -18.47 22.81 10.28
CA ALA A 355 -17.21 22.34 10.86
C ALA A 355 -16.20 23.48 11.01
N ARG A 356 -15.07 23.14 11.63
CA ARG A 356 -13.87 23.96 11.76
C ARG A 356 -12.66 23.18 11.26
N PHE A 357 -11.70 23.87 10.67
CA PHE A 357 -10.46 23.28 10.17
C PHE A 357 -9.25 24.07 10.65
N GLY A 358 -8.19 23.35 10.98
CA GLY A 358 -6.86 23.92 11.13
C GLY A 358 -5.80 22.93 10.70
N SER A 359 -4.62 23.43 10.36
CA SER A 359 -3.47 22.61 9.98
C SER A 359 -2.18 23.18 10.52
N ALA A 360 -1.20 22.31 10.75
CA ALA A 360 0.17 22.69 11.06
C ALA A 360 1.15 21.83 10.26
N VAL A 361 2.32 22.42 9.95
CA VAL A 361 3.46 21.71 9.35
C VAL A 361 4.67 21.99 10.21
N ILE A 362 5.36 20.93 10.63
CA ILE A 362 6.62 21.01 11.37
C ILE A 362 7.74 20.39 10.53
N ASP A 363 8.91 21.01 10.57
CA ASP A 363 10.14 20.45 10.00
C ASP A 363 10.91 19.67 11.09
N ASN A 364 11.68 18.69 10.66
CA ASN A 364 12.58 17.88 11.48
C ASN A 364 11.87 17.25 12.68
N PHE A 365 10.78 16.52 12.42
CA PHE A 365 9.92 15.95 13.47
C PHE A 365 10.52 14.68 14.10
N ASP A 366 11.36 13.96 13.37
CA ASP A 366 12.07 12.75 13.81
C ASP A 366 13.61 12.91 13.70
N PRO A 367 14.22 13.85 14.46
CA PRO A 367 15.65 14.15 14.38
C PRO A 367 16.55 12.94 14.63
N ASP A 368 16.09 12.00 15.46
CA ASP A 368 16.82 10.80 15.85
C ASP A 368 16.58 9.62 14.89
N ARG A 369 15.76 9.81 13.84
CA ARG A 369 15.43 8.80 12.81
C ARG A 369 14.90 7.49 13.39
N ARG A 370 13.96 7.62 14.33
CA ARG A 370 13.37 6.49 15.07
C ARG A 370 12.03 6.04 14.47
N ILE A 371 11.42 6.85 13.62
CA ILE A 371 10.15 6.60 12.93
C ILE A 371 10.44 6.26 11.47
N HIS A 372 11.34 7.01 10.82
CA HIS A 372 11.70 6.81 9.42
C HIS A 372 13.14 7.25 9.12
N SER A 373 13.70 6.79 8.00
CA SER A 373 14.99 7.29 7.52
C SER A 373 15.16 7.14 6.01
N ASP A 374 16.12 7.87 5.45
CA ASP A 374 16.65 7.58 4.12
C ASP A 374 17.20 6.14 4.07
N ARG A 375 16.96 5.46 2.95
CA ARG A 375 17.39 4.08 2.68
C ARG A 375 18.28 3.98 1.45
N ARG A 376 18.51 5.08 0.73
CA ARG A 376 19.16 5.07 -0.57
C ARG A 376 20.65 5.42 -0.45
N PRO A 377 21.56 4.44 -0.55
CA PRO A 377 23.00 4.68 -0.40
C PRO A 377 23.60 5.45 -1.57
N GLU A 378 23.01 5.43 -2.76
CA GLU A 378 23.56 6.05 -3.97
C GLU A 378 23.49 7.60 -3.92
N SER A 379 22.64 8.17 -3.07
CA SER A 379 22.52 9.62 -2.85
C SER A 379 23.18 10.07 -1.54
N PRO A 380 23.57 11.35 -1.43
CA PRO A 380 23.78 11.96 -0.13
C PRO A 380 22.56 11.76 0.76
N ASP A 381 22.80 11.43 2.02
CA ASP A 381 21.77 11.22 3.04
C ASP A 381 20.87 12.45 3.17
N PHE A 382 19.64 12.34 2.66
CA PHE A 382 18.66 13.41 2.62
C PHE A 382 17.23 12.87 2.77
N LEU A 383 16.49 13.48 3.72
CA LEU A 383 15.17 13.04 4.13
C LEU A 383 14.21 14.23 4.20
N ASP A 384 13.01 14.09 3.62
CA ASP A 384 11.89 15.00 3.92
C ASP A 384 11.28 14.65 5.28
N ASP A 385 11.95 15.12 6.33
CA ASP A 385 11.53 14.94 7.73
C ASP A 385 10.49 16.02 8.13
N ARG A 386 9.47 16.22 7.30
CA ARG A 386 8.32 17.07 7.65
C ARG A 386 7.12 16.25 8.05
N MET A 387 6.38 16.76 9.02
CA MET A 387 5.05 16.27 9.36
C MET A 387 4.02 17.37 9.17
N MET A 388 2.93 17.05 8.47
CA MET A 388 1.73 17.87 8.40
C MET A 388 0.60 17.18 9.19
N VAL A 389 -0.16 17.98 9.94
CA VAL A 389 -1.34 17.54 10.68
C VAL A 389 -2.53 18.42 10.31
N TRP A 390 -3.67 17.81 9.98
CA TRP A 390 -4.98 18.45 9.91
C TRP A 390 -5.79 18.10 11.14
N ARG A 391 -6.54 19.08 11.61
CA ARG A 391 -7.57 18.92 12.65
C ARG A 391 -8.90 19.42 12.11
N VAL A 392 -9.89 18.53 12.11
CA VAL A 392 -11.27 18.83 11.72
C VAL A 392 -12.14 18.68 12.95
N ASP A 393 -12.83 19.75 13.35
CA ASP A 393 -13.71 19.77 14.52
C ASP A 393 -15.14 20.13 14.08
N ASN A 394 -16.14 19.76 14.88
CA ASN A 394 -17.47 20.36 14.78
C ASN A 394 -17.48 21.81 15.32
N LEU A 395 -18.61 22.50 15.25
CA LEU A 395 -18.70 23.89 15.73
C LEU A 395 -18.51 24.03 17.26
N GLU A 396 -18.72 22.96 18.02
CA GLU A 396 -18.48 22.89 19.46
C GLU A 396 -16.99 22.70 19.82
N GLY A 397 -16.11 22.51 18.82
CA GLY A 397 -14.67 22.28 19.04
C GLY A 397 -14.34 20.85 19.45
N GLN A 398 -15.22 19.89 19.16
CA GLN A 398 -14.95 18.47 19.33
C GLN A 398 -14.39 17.88 18.02
N PRO A 399 -13.23 17.20 18.04
CA PRO A 399 -12.64 16.59 16.86
C PRO A 399 -13.56 15.59 16.16
N MET A 400 -13.67 15.68 14.84
CA MET A 400 -14.36 14.74 13.97
C MET A 400 -13.38 13.77 13.31
N ALA A 401 -12.21 14.28 12.89
CA ALA A 401 -11.13 13.49 12.30
C ALA A 401 -9.81 14.26 12.36
N ALA A 402 -8.70 13.55 12.14
CA ALA A 402 -7.40 14.14 11.86
C ALA A 402 -6.78 13.52 10.60
N VAL A 403 -5.93 14.27 9.91
CA VAL A 403 -5.08 13.75 8.83
C VAL A 403 -3.63 13.98 9.22
N VAL A 404 -2.76 13.00 9.06
CA VAL A 404 -1.32 13.11 9.29
C VAL A 404 -0.57 12.71 8.02
N ASN A 405 0.42 13.51 7.64
CA ASN A 405 1.25 13.27 6.46
C ASN A 405 2.73 13.40 6.80
N PHE A 406 3.50 12.38 6.43
CA PHE A 406 4.96 12.39 6.35
C PHE A 406 5.40 11.21 5.49
N ALA A 407 6.67 11.18 5.09
CA ALA A 407 7.20 10.10 4.25
C ALA A 407 7.39 8.79 5.05
N LEU A 408 6.68 7.71 4.72
CA LEU A 408 6.83 6.42 5.40
C LEU A 408 6.45 5.25 4.48
N HIS A 409 7.39 4.40 4.11
CA HIS A 409 7.06 3.14 3.41
C HIS A 409 6.36 2.14 4.35
N GLY A 410 5.41 1.35 3.85
CA GLY A 410 4.82 0.23 4.59
C GLY A 410 5.48 -1.10 4.23
N THR A 411 6.67 -1.35 4.77
CA THR A 411 7.54 -2.50 4.40
C THR A 411 8.05 -3.35 5.58
N HIS A 412 7.45 -3.29 6.76
CA HIS A 412 7.83 -4.24 7.82
C HIS A 412 7.35 -5.67 7.56
N MET A 413 6.20 -5.86 6.89
CA MET A 413 5.51 -7.14 6.79
C MET A 413 5.71 -7.81 5.44
N GLN A 414 6.48 -8.91 5.42
CA GLN A 414 6.64 -9.78 4.24
C GLN A 414 5.83 -11.08 4.34
N LEU A 415 5.19 -11.33 5.49
CA LEU A 415 4.33 -12.51 5.71
C LEU A 415 3.01 -12.39 4.93
N PRO A 416 2.32 -13.50 4.59
CA PRO A 416 1.05 -13.52 3.84
C PRO A 416 -0.16 -12.97 4.64
N TRP A 417 0.05 -11.92 5.43
CA TRP A 417 -0.94 -11.28 6.28
C TRP A 417 -1.35 -9.97 5.62
N VAL A 418 -2.65 -9.74 5.48
CA VAL A 418 -3.15 -8.42 5.12
C VAL A 418 -2.95 -7.47 6.29
N THR A 419 -2.32 -6.33 6.04
CA THR A 419 -2.12 -5.24 7.00
C THR A 419 -1.69 -3.97 6.27
N GLY A 420 -2.06 -2.80 6.79
CA GLY A 420 -1.59 -1.49 6.36
C GLY A 420 -0.20 -1.13 6.87
N ASP A 421 0.50 -2.07 7.52
CA ASP A 421 1.93 -1.99 7.88
C ASP A 421 2.26 -0.74 8.73
N ALA A 422 3.48 -0.19 8.68
CA ALA A 422 3.92 0.95 9.45
C ALA A 422 2.94 2.16 9.38
N PRO A 423 2.36 2.49 8.21
CA PRO A 423 1.25 3.45 8.12
C PRO A 423 0.04 3.10 9.00
N ALA A 424 -0.43 1.85 9.01
CA ALA A 424 -1.49 1.42 9.94
C ALA A 424 -1.03 1.51 11.41
N GLY A 425 0.25 1.30 11.67
CA GLY A 425 0.88 1.57 12.96
C GLY A 425 0.56 2.99 13.46
N VAL A 426 0.77 3.97 12.59
CA VAL A 426 0.41 5.37 12.83
C VAL A 426 -1.10 5.52 13.00
N GLU A 427 -1.90 5.07 12.04
CA GLU A 427 -3.35 5.30 12.04
C GLU A 427 -4.06 4.68 13.24
N VAL A 428 -3.79 3.41 13.54
CA VAL A 428 -4.45 2.66 14.61
C VAL A 428 -4.03 3.21 15.97
N VAL A 429 -2.74 3.43 16.21
CA VAL A 429 -2.26 3.92 17.53
C VAL A 429 -2.73 5.34 17.79
N LEU A 430 -2.63 6.23 16.80
CA LEU A 430 -3.06 7.63 16.96
C LEU A 430 -4.58 7.70 17.13
N THR A 431 -5.36 6.93 16.35
CA THR A 431 -6.83 6.86 16.52
C THR A 431 -7.17 6.37 17.92
N GLN A 432 -6.59 5.26 18.39
CA GLN A 432 -6.88 4.74 19.74
C GLN A 432 -6.59 5.76 20.84
N LYS A 433 -5.43 6.42 20.78
CA LYS A 433 -5.01 7.37 21.81
C LYS A 433 -5.79 8.68 21.75
N LEU A 434 -6.08 9.18 20.56
CA LEU A 434 -6.89 10.39 20.36
C LEU A 434 -8.34 10.14 20.79
N SER A 435 -8.92 9.00 20.40
CA SER A 435 -10.27 8.61 20.79
C SER A 435 -10.41 8.45 22.31
N ALA A 436 -9.38 7.91 22.97
CA ALA A 436 -9.33 7.83 24.43
C ALA A 436 -9.20 9.22 25.09
N GLU A 437 -8.41 10.13 24.53
CA GLU A 437 -8.24 11.50 25.05
C GLU A 437 -9.54 12.31 24.98
N PHE A 438 -10.34 12.13 23.93
CA PHE A 438 -11.62 12.83 23.73
C PHE A 438 -12.85 12.04 24.18
N GLY A 439 -12.69 10.78 24.61
CA GLY A 439 -13.78 9.92 25.08
C GLY A 439 -14.81 9.57 24.00
N LYS A 440 -14.44 9.65 22.72
CA LYS A 440 -15.29 9.34 21.56
C LYS A 440 -14.41 8.88 20.40
N ASP A 441 -14.99 8.25 19.39
CA ASP A 441 -14.20 7.88 18.22
C ASP A 441 -13.79 9.11 17.38
N VAL A 442 -12.50 9.22 17.08
CA VAL A 442 -11.88 10.26 16.26
C VAL A 442 -10.87 9.58 15.32
N PRO A 443 -11.27 9.21 14.08
CA PRO A 443 -10.38 8.55 13.14
C PRO A 443 -9.21 9.45 12.70
N VAL A 444 -8.02 8.85 12.62
CA VAL A 444 -6.81 9.49 12.08
C VAL A 444 -6.47 8.87 10.74
N LEU A 445 -6.39 9.68 9.69
CA LEU A 445 -6.04 9.25 8.32
C LEU A 445 -4.56 9.49 8.07
N PHE A 446 -3.84 8.49 7.61
CA PHE A 446 -2.46 8.68 7.14
C PHE A 446 -2.44 8.93 5.63
N ALA A 447 -1.79 10.02 5.23
CA ALA A 447 -1.51 10.33 3.84
C ALA A 447 -0.01 10.28 3.62
N ASN A 448 0.47 9.49 2.66
CA ASN A 448 1.91 9.29 2.54
C ASN A 448 2.60 10.50 1.84
N GLY A 449 3.84 10.77 2.24
CA GLY A 449 4.67 11.86 1.73
C GLY A 449 5.62 11.43 0.62
N ASN A 450 6.77 12.11 0.54
CA ASN A 450 7.83 11.83 -0.43
C ASN A 450 8.69 10.62 0.02
N ALA A 451 8.11 9.42 -0.02
CA ALA A 451 8.67 8.23 0.61
C ALA A 451 9.43 7.26 -0.31
N GLY A 452 9.75 7.65 -1.54
CA GLY A 452 10.44 6.77 -2.49
C GLY A 452 11.74 6.19 -1.92
N ASN A 453 12.61 7.04 -1.39
CA ASN A 453 13.87 6.62 -0.75
C ASN A 453 13.77 6.49 0.77
N VAL A 454 12.57 6.32 1.35
CA VAL A 454 12.39 6.30 2.81
C VAL A 454 12.00 4.90 3.26
N SER A 455 12.63 4.41 4.32
CA SER A 455 12.25 3.16 5.02
C SER A 455 11.62 3.47 6.37
N PRO A 456 10.63 2.66 6.82
CA PRO A 456 10.13 2.74 8.18
C PRO A 456 11.16 2.22 9.18
N ARG A 457 11.16 2.79 10.40
CA ARG A 457 12.03 2.40 11.52
C ARG A 457 11.25 1.63 12.59
N GLY A 458 11.31 2.03 13.86
CA GLY A 458 10.77 1.19 14.95
C GLY A 458 11.53 -0.13 15.18
N ASP A 459 12.65 -0.33 14.48
CA ASP A 459 13.53 -1.50 14.48
C ASP A 459 14.61 -1.43 15.59
N ASP A 460 14.89 -0.25 16.11
CA ASP A 460 15.68 0.07 17.30
C ASP A 460 15.03 -0.40 18.63
N GLY A 461 13.92 -1.17 18.60
CA GLY A 461 13.32 -1.77 19.80
C GLY A 461 12.86 -3.23 19.69
N VAL A 462 12.54 -3.72 18.49
CA VAL A 462 11.89 -5.03 18.28
C VAL A 462 12.34 -5.66 16.97
N GLU A 463 12.39 -7.00 16.90
CA GLU A 463 12.78 -7.73 15.67
C GLU A 463 11.54 -8.12 14.84
N GLU A 464 10.43 -8.40 15.52
CA GLU A 464 9.18 -8.88 14.97
C GLU A 464 8.48 -7.80 14.11
N PRO A 465 8.17 -8.08 12.83
CA PRO A 465 7.49 -7.17 11.94
C PRO A 465 6.22 -6.48 12.49
N TYR A 466 5.30 -7.25 13.08
CA TYR A 466 4.05 -6.76 13.66
C TYR A 466 4.25 -5.86 14.88
N ALA A 467 5.35 -6.02 15.60
CA ALA A 467 5.70 -5.15 16.71
C ALA A 467 6.31 -3.83 16.19
N LYS A 468 7.19 -3.88 15.17
CA LYS A 468 7.79 -2.68 14.55
C LYS A 468 6.72 -1.70 14.08
N ILE A 469 5.67 -2.22 13.44
CA ILE A 469 4.49 -1.46 13.00
C ILE A 469 3.91 -0.61 14.15
N GLN A 470 3.62 -1.24 15.29
CA GLN A 470 3.06 -0.53 16.44
C GLN A 470 4.04 0.47 17.04
N VAL A 471 5.33 0.13 17.13
CA VAL A 471 6.37 1.02 17.66
C VAL A 471 6.44 2.34 16.87
N VAL A 472 6.31 2.29 15.55
CA VAL A 472 6.24 3.48 14.69
C VAL A 472 5.10 4.40 15.13
N GLY A 473 3.89 3.85 15.32
CA GLY A 473 2.74 4.63 15.79
C GLY A 473 2.91 5.22 17.19
N HIS A 474 3.45 4.43 18.12
CA HIS A 474 3.67 4.89 19.51
C HIS A 474 4.70 6.02 19.62
N ARG A 475 5.70 6.04 18.74
CA ARG A 475 6.67 7.15 18.65
C ARG A 475 6.13 8.38 17.98
N THR A 476 5.25 8.18 17.01
CA THR A 476 4.57 9.27 16.32
C THR A 476 3.61 10.00 17.28
N TRP A 477 2.97 9.28 18.21
CA TRP A 477 1.97 9.83 19.13
C TRP A 477 2.37 11.11 19.88
N PRO A 478 3.46 11.17 20.67
CA PRO A 478 3.77 12.38 21.44
C PRO A 478 3.95 13.61 20.54
N ILE A 479 4.61 13.44 19.39
CA ILE A 479 4.86 14.51 18.41
C ILE A 479 3.53 14.95 17.78
N PHE A 480 2.74 13.99 17.29
CA PHE A 480 1.42 14.25 16.71
C PHE A 480 0.51 14.97 17.70
N ARG A 481 0.44 14.51 18.96
CA ARG A 481 -0.41 15.09 19.99
C ARG A 481 -0.04 16.54 20.27
N ASP A 482 1.25 16.85 20.39
CA ASP A 482 1.72 18.21 20.62
C ASP A 482 1.34 19.13 19.44
N VAL A 483 1.51 18.67 18.20
CA VAL A 483 1.10 19.42 17.01
C VAL A 483 -0.43 19.58 16.96
N PHE A 484 -1.18 18.49 17.10
CA PHE A 484 -2.65 18.48 17.03
C PHE A 484 -3.30 19.41 18.06
N THR A 485 -2.77 19.41 19.29
CA THR A 485 -3.27 20.27 20.37
C THR A 485 -2.88 21.74 20.20
N SER A 486 -1.82 22.03 19.45
CA SER A 486 -1.40 23.41 19.14
C SER A 486 -2.25 24.09 18.05
N ILE A 487 -2.97 23.31 17.24
CA ILE A 487 -3.82 23.83 16.17
C ILE A 487 -5.09 24.48 16.75
N ASP A 488 -5.39 25.69 16.29
CA ASP A 488 -6.64 26.43 16.57
C ASP A 488 -7.54 26.41 15.31
N PRO A 489 -8.55 25.52 15.22
CA PRO A 489 -9.38 25.38 14.03
C PRO A 489 -10.37 26.54 13.83
N ALA A 490 -10.44 27.05 12.60
CA ALA A 490 -11.36 28.12 12.21
C ALA A 490 -12.58 27.57 11.45
N ALA A 491 -13.75 28.18 11.67
CA ALA A 491 -14.98 27.87 10.94
C ALA A 491 -15.01 28.49 9.53
N GLU A 492 -14.31 29.61 9.36
CA GLU A 492 -14.09 30.29 8.08
C GLU A 492 -12.79 29.75 7.45
N LEU A 493 -12.90 29.17 6.26
CA LEU A 493 -11.77 28.65 5.49
C LEU A 493 -11.95 28.99 4.01
N ASP A 494 -10.90 29.48 3.37
CA ASP A 494 -10.83 29.48 1.91
C ASP A 494 -10.39 28.10 1.43
N LEU A 495 -11.22 27.45 0.61
CA LEU A 495 -10.96 26.15 0.02
C LEU A 495 -10.96 26.27 -1.50
N GLU A 496 -9.91 25.78 -2.14
CA GLU A 496 -9.77 25.72 -3.60
C GLU A 496 -9.17 24.38 -4.02
N LEU A 497 -9.68 23.80 -5.11
CA LEU A 497 -9.21 22.54 -5.68
C LEU A 497 -9.08 22.67 -7.20
N ILE A 498 -7.96 22.15 -7.72
CA ILE A 498 -7.71 21.98 -9.15
C ILE A 498 -7.31 20.52 -9.35
N THR A 499 -7.94 19.85 -10.31
CA THR A 499 -7.59 18.50 -10.77
C THR A 499 -7.39 18.56 -12.28
N ARG A 500 -6.28 18.01 -12.78
CA ARG A 500 -5.95 18.01 -14.20
C ARG A 500 -5.31 16.69 -14.62
N ARG A 501 -5.69 16.21 -15.80
CA ARG A 501 -5.07 15.06 -16.45
C ARG A 501 -3.94 15.53 -17.36
N ILE A 502 -2.75 14.98 -17.14
CA ILE A 502 -1.51 15.40 -17.78
C ILE A 502 -1.07 14.31 -18.78
N PRO A 503 -0.85 14.64 -20.05
CA PRO A 503 -0.27 13.70 -21.00
C PRO A 503 1.21 13.46 -20.69
N ILE A 504 1.69 12.27 -21.00
CA ILE A 504 3.09 11.88 -20.87
C ILE A 504 3.54 11.35 -22.23
N THR A 505 4.49 12.06 -22.84
CA THR A 505 5.19 11.59 -24.04
C THR A 505 6.66 11.90 -23.91
N TYR A 506 7.46 11.21 -24.72
CA TYR A 506 8.90 11.42 -24.82
C TYR A 506 9.27 12.91 -25.03
N GLU A 507 8.56 13.62 -25.91
CA GLU A 507 8.80 15.04 -26.20
C GLU A 507 8.34 15.96 -25.07
N LEU A 508 7.20 15.68 -24.44
CA LEU A 508 6.66 16.50 -23.35
C LEU A 508 7.55 16.44 -22.11
N ILE A 509 8.17 15.29 -21.84
CA ILE A 509 9.19 15.14 -20.79
C ILE A 509 10.45 15.98 -21.12
N GLY A 510 10.61 16.40 -22.37
CA GLY A 510 11.72 17.24 -22.83
C GLY A 510 12.90 16.44 -23.39
N TYR A 511 12.68 15.23 -23.89
CA TYR A 511 13.68 14.47 -24.62
C TYR A 511 13.72 14.83 -26.11
N ASP A 512 14.91 14.85 -26.70
CA ASP A 512 15.12 15.11 -28.13
C ASP A 512 15.46 13.81 -28.89
N ARG A 513 14.61 13.44 -29.86
CA ARG A 513 14.79 12.23 -30.69
C ARG A 513 16.07 12.31 -31.54
N THR A 514 16.38 13.51 -32.04
CA THR A 514 17.52 13.76 -32.94
C THR A 514 18.85 13.78 -32.19
N ALA A 515 18.85 14.33 -30.96
CA ALA A 515 19.98 14.25 -30.06
C ALA A 515 20.20 12.83 -29.51
N GLY A 516 19.18 11.99 -29.59
CA GLY A 516 19.25 10.61 -29.13
C GLY A 516 19.23 10.49 -27.62
N ASP A 517 18.43 11.33 -26.96
CA ASP A 517 18.16 11.21 -25.53
C ASP A 517 17.53 9.83 -25.20
N PHE A 518 17.67 9.42 -23.93
CA PHE A 518 17.05 8.23 -23.35
C PHE A 518 17.12 6.96 -24.23
N ARG A 519 18.34 6.45 -24.39
CA ARG A 519 18.66 5.22 -25.15
C ARG A 519 19.28 4.15 -24.26
N SER A 520 18.95 2.90 -24.54
CA SER A 520 19.52 1.74 -23.84
C SER A 520 21.03 1.57 -24.12
N ALA A 521 21.45 1.77 -25.37
CA ALA A 521 22.85 1.67 -25.80
C ALA A 521 23.22 2.82 -26.76
N PRO A 522 24.52 3.10 -27.04
CA PRO A 522 24.92 4.27 -27.82
C PRO A 522 24.30 4.33 -29.22
N ASP A 523 24.17 3.17 -29.86
CA ASP A 523 23.63 3.01 -31.21
C ASP A 523 22.17 2.50 -31.23
N SER A 524 21.49 2.39 -30.08
CA SER A 524 20.09 1.94 -30.03
C SER A 524 19.12 3.04 -30.44
N ALA A 525 17.89 2.66 -30.81
CA ALA A 525 16.80 3.62 -30.97
C ALA A 525 16.46 4.32 -29.63
N PRO A 526 15.94 5.56 -29.66
CA PRO A 526 15.32 6.19 -28.49
C PRO A 526 14.15 5.36 -27.96
N LEU A 527 13.99 5.30 -26.64
CA LEU A 527 12.92 4.56 -25.97
C LEU A 527 11.64 5.43 -25.90
N ILE A 528 10.95 5.59 -27.03
CA ILE A 528 9.85 6.56 -27.19
C ILE A 528 8.58 6.23 -26.38
N TYR A 529 8.41 4.98 -25.95
CA TYR A 529 7.33 4.55 -25.04
C TYR A 529 7.83 4.23 -23.63
N GLY A 530 9.09 4.54 -23.33
CA GLY A 530 9.72 4.21 -22.06
C GLY A 530 10.53 2.92 -22.10
N GLY A 531 11.32 2.71 -21.07
CA GLY A 531 12.07 1.48 -20.84
C GLY A 531 12.09 1.13 -19.36
N PHE A 532 12.17 -0.16 -19.04
CA PHE A 532 12.11 -0.64 -17.66
C PHE A 532 13.43 -1.29 -17.25
N GLN A 533 13.84 -1.09 -16.00
CA GLN A 533 15.13 -1.52 -15.45
C GLN A 533 16.32 -1.02 -16.29
N CYS A 534 16.32 0.28 -16.56
CA CYS A 534 17.30 1.03 -17.37
C CYS A 534 18.58 1.44 -16.61
N VAL A 535 18.86 0.83 -15.46
CA VAL A 535 20.07 1.00 -14.65
C VAL A 535 20.19 -0.18 -13.69
N SER A 536 21.36 -0.40 -13.10
CA SER A 536 21.52 -1.42 -12.05
C SER A 536 20.74 -1.04 -10.80
N SER A 537 19.98 -2.00 -10.27
CA SER A 537 19.26 -1.89 -8.99
C SER A 537 20.16 -1.97 -7.76
N SER A 538 21.42 -2.38 -7.93
CA SER A 538 22.39 -2.56 -6.86
C SER A 538 23.71 -1.91 -7.26
N ARG A 539 24.05 -0.79 -6.62
CA ARG A 539 25.30 -0.05 -6.87
C ARG A 539 25.89 0.52 -5.59
N GLY A 540 27.20 0.70 -5.59
CA GLY A 540 27.88 1.46 -4.54
C GLY A 540 27.80 2.98 -4.75
N PRO A 541 27.89 3.79 -3.68
CA PRO A 541 27.88 5.26 -3.77
C PRO A 541 29.06 5.86 -4.57
N ASP A 542 30.16 5.11 -4.68
CA ASP A 542 31.39 5.57 -5.35
C ASP A 542 31.42 5.24 -6.85
N GLU A 543 30.38 4.57 -7.37
CA GLU A 543 30.32 4.25 -8.80
C GLU A 543 29.96 5.47 -9.65
N PRO A 544 30.49 5.58 -10.88
CA PRO A 544 30.22 6.74 -11.73
C PRO A 544 28.76 6.81 -12.19
N ASP A 545 28.26 8.03 -12.31
CA ASP A 545 26.94 8.32 -12.88
C ASP A 545 26.80 7.77 -14.30
N TYR A 546 25.65 7.17 -14.59
CA TYR A 546 25.27 6.75 -15.92
C TYR A 546 25.24 7.92 -16.89
N GLN A 547 25.63 7.64 -18.13
CA GLN A 547 25.59 8.60 -19.23
C GLN A 547 24.51 8.21 -20.23
N ASN A 548 24.01 9.19 -20.97
CA ASN A 548 23.04 8.92 -22.03
C ASN A 548 23.58 7.90 -23.04
N GLY A 549 22.75 6.91 -23.41
CA GLY A 549 23.15 5.78 -24.24
C GLY A 549 23.89 4.67 -23.49
N GLN A 550 23.90 4.68 -22.15
CA GLN A 550 24.51 3.63 -21.31
C GLN A 550 23.57 3.14 -20.22
N TYR A 551 22.28 3.04 -20.52
CA TYR A 551 21.24 2.70 -19.55
C TYR A 551 20.98 1.17 -19.47
N PHE A 552 21.22 0.40 -20.53
CA PHE A 552 21.13 -1.08 -20.50
C PHE A 552 19.76 -1.61 -20.02
N CYS A 553 18.66 -1.01 -20.50
CA CYS A 553 17.30 -1.41 -20.12
C CYS A 553 17.03 -2.89 -20.39
N SER A 554 16.49 -3.59 -19.38
CA SER A 554 16.03 -4.97 -19.52
C SER A 554 14.82 -5.09 -20.46
N ILE A 555 13.96 -4.07 -20.47
CA ILE A 555 12.75 -4.05 -21.31
C ILE A 555 12.67 -2.71 -22.03
N ASP A 556 12.54 -2.77 -23.35
CA ASP A 556 12.10 -1.67 -24.21
C ASP A 556 10.59 -1.86 -24.44
N LEU A 557 9.77 -0.91 -23.99
CA LEU A 557 8.32 -1.04 -24.04
C LEU A 557 7.77 -1.05 -25.48
N GLU A 558 8.44 -0.38 -26.43
CA GLU A 558 8.07 -0.45 -27.84
C GLU A 558 8.31 -1.85 -28.39
N SER A 559 9.49 -2.43 -28.16
CA SER A 559 9.79 -3.80 -28.58
C SER A 559 8.96 -4.86 -27.83
N PHE A 560 8.56 -4.59 -26.59
CA PHE A 560 7.83 -5.52 -25.73
C PHE A 560 6.34 -5.61 -26.09
N ARG A 561 5.67 -4.47 -26.35
CA ARG A 561 4.23 -4.40 -26.61
C ARG A 561 3.88 -4.04 -28.06
N GLY A 562 4.76 -3.33 -28.77
CA GLY A 562 4.50 -2.80 -30.12
C GLY A 562 3.67 -1.51 -30.14
N ALA A 563 3.20 -1.05 -28.98
CA ALA A 563 2.28 0.06 -28.82
C ALA A 563 2.48 0.76 -27.46
N PRO A 564 2.05 2.03 -27.31
CA PRO A 564 2.14 2.72 -26.03
C PRO A 564 1.31 2.03 -24.95
N VAL A 565 1.80 2.07 -23.70
CA VAL A 565 1.09 1.53 -22.53
C VAL A 565 0.23 2.63 -21.93
N PRO A 566 -1.12 2.59 -22.03
CA PRO A 566 -1.98 3.71 -21.63
C PRO A 566 -1.73 4.23 -20.21
N GLU A 567 -1.49 3.34 -19.26
CA GLU A 567 -1.17 3.64 -17.85
C GLU A 567 0.15 4.43 -17.68
N PHE A 568 1.02 4.46 -18.68
CA PHE A 568 2.26 5.23 -18.67
C PHE A 568 2.25 6.46 -19.57
N MET A 569 1.21 6.67 -20.38
CA MET A 569 1.10 7.81 -21.31
C MET A 569 0.29 8.99 -20.76
N LYS A 570 -0.27 8.87 -19.57
CA LYS A 570 -1.04 9.94 -18.91
C LYS A 570 -1.06 9.73 -17.41
N THR A 571 -1.38 10.80 -16.69
CA THR A 571 -1.57 10.78 -15.24
C THR A 571 -2.62 11.79 -14.79
N THR A 572 -3.10 11.66 -13.55
CA THR A 572 -3.95 12.66 -12.90
C THR A 572 -3.17 13.36 -11.79
N LEU A 573 -3.20 14.69 -11.78
CA LEU A 573 -2.65 15.52 -10.71
C LEU A 573 -3.75 16.39 -10.10
N SER A 574 -3.65 16.65 -8.81
CA SER A 574 -4.42 17.68 -8.11
C SER A 574 -3.52 18.61 -7.33
N ALA A 575 -3.96 19.85 -7.19
CA ALA A 575 -3.46 20.78 -6.22
C ALA A 575 -4.64 21.42 -5.50
N PHE A 576 -4.54 21.61 -4.19
CA PHE A 576 -5.59 22.24 -3.41
C PHE A 576 -5.02 23.14 -2.33
N ARG A 577 -5.84 24.11 -1.91
CA ARG A 577 -5.53 25.08 -0.88
C ARG A 577 -6.59 25.03 0.21
N LEU A 578 -6.14 24.95 1.47
CA LEU A 578 -6.94 25.02 2.67
C LEU A 578 -6.40 26.16 3.53
N GLY A 579 -6.96 27.36 3.37
CA GLY A 579 -6.41 28.58 3.97
C GLY A 579 -5.01 28.88 3.41
N ASP A 580 -4.01 28.82 4.29
CA ASP A 580 -2.59 29.03 3.96
C ASP A 580 -1.85 27.72 3.60
N LEU A 581 -2.46 26.55 3.79
CA LEU A 581 -1.87 25.29 3.37
C LEU A 581 -2.11 25.06 1.87
N VAL A 582 -1.05 24.85 1.12
CA VAL A 582 -1.07 24.42 -0.29
C VAL A 582 -0.56 22.98 -0.37
N VAL A 583 -1.32 22.11 -1.04
CA VAL A 583 -0.99 20.70 -1.18
C VAL A 583 -0.95 20.33 -2.66
N SER A 584 0.08 19.61 -3.07
CA SER A 584 0.24 19.05 -4.41
C SER A 584 0.28 17.52 -4.35
N THR A 585 -0.36 16.83 -5.30
CA THR A 585 -0.27 15.37 -5.41
C THR A 585 0.87 14.97 -6.34
N LEU A 586 1.53 13.85 -6.03
CA LEU A 586 2.52 13.20 -6.89
C LEU A 586 2.10 11.74 -7.14
N PRO A 587 1.97 11.32 -8.42
CA PRO A 587 1.44 10.03 -8.81
C PRO A 587 2.54 8.95 -8.80
N GLY A 588 3.09 8.70 -7.62
CA GLY A 588 4.15 7.71 -7.40
C GLY A 588 5.13 8.07 -6.31
N GLU A 589 6.28 7.40 -6.32
CA GLU A 589 7.15 7.27 -5.15
C GLU A 589 8.22 8.33 -5.24
N SER A 590 7.80 9.55 -4.99
CA SER A 590 8.70 10.70 -5.02
C SER A 590 9.78 10.58 -3.96
N THR A 591 11.02 10.78 -4.38
CA THR A 591 12.16 10.91 -3.47
C THR A 591 12.06 12.18 -2.64
N SER A 592 12.64 12.14 -1.44
CA SER A 592 12.72 13.27 -0.53
C SER A 592 13.25 14.53 -1.22
N GLU A 593 14.30 14.40 -2.03
CA GLU A 593 14.92 15.53 -2.74
C GLU A 593 13.97 16.15 -3.77
N LEU A 594 13.32 15.34 -4.63
CA LEU A 594 12.37 15.84 -5.61
C LEU A 594 11.20 16.58 -4.92
N GLY A 595 10.66 15.97 -3.86
CA GLY A 595 9.54 16.53 -3.11
C GLY A 595 9.87 17.83 -2.38
N ARG A 596 11.04 17.91 -1.72
CA ARG A 596 11.51 19.14 -1.06
C ARG A 596 11.78 20.26 -2.06
N ARG A 597 12.34 19.96 -3.24
CA ARG A 597 12.50 20.95 -4.31
C ARG A 597 11.16 21.51 -4.76
N LEU A 598 10.17 20.64 -5.03
CA LEU A 598 8.83 21.06 -5.43
C LEU A 598 8.18 21.97 -4.39
N THR A 599 8.13 21.54 -3.12
CA THR A 599 7.50 22.36 -2.06
C THR A 599 8.21 23.68 -1.82
N GLY A 600 9.55 23.72 -1.95
CA GLY A 600 10.31 24.97 -1.93
C GLY A 600 9.89 25.91 -3.06
N GLN A 601 9.79 25.39 -4.29
CA GLN A 601 9.36 26.17 -5.46
C GLN A 601 7.93 26.68 -5.35
N VAL A 602 6.98 25.86 -4.90
CA VAL A 602 5.58 26.27 -4.70
C VAL A 602 5.47 27.37 -3.65
N ARG A 603 6.22 27.26 -2.55
CA ARG A 603 6.28 28.31 -1.53
C ARG A 603 6.86 29.61 -2.11
N ASP A 604 7.94 29.52 -2.87
CA ASP A 604 8.59 30.69 -3.46
C ASP A 604 7.68 31.38 -4.49
N ASP A 605 6.91 30.62 -5.27
CA ASP A 605 5.88 31.14 -6.19
C ASP A 605 4.76 31.85 -5.42
N ALA A 606 4.29 31.25 -4.31
CA ALA A 606 3.29 31.88 -3.44
C ALA A 606 3.80 33.20 -2.82
N VAL A 607 5.05 33.25 -2.37
CA VAL A 607 5.69 34.48 -1.88
C VAL A 607 5.74 35.53 -2.99
N ALA A 608 6.16 35.14 -4.20
CA ALA A 608 6.22 36.05 -5.36
C ALA A 608 4.84 36.58 -5.76
N ALA A 609 3.78 35.79 -5.56
CA ALA A 609 2.40 36.18 -5.78
C ALA A 609 1.79 37.01 -4.63
N GLY A 610 2.54 37.31 -3.57
CA GLY A 610 2.08 38.14 -2.45
C GLY A 610 1.44 37.36 -1.29
N HIS A 611 1.68 36.05 -1.19
CA HIS A 611 1.17 35.18 -0.14
C HIS A 611 2.31 34.57 0.73
N PRO A 612 3.09 35.39 1.47
CA PRO A 612 4.26 34.91 2.20
C PRO A 612 3.96 33.99 3.39
N GLY A 613 2.68 33.88 3.80
CA GLY A 613 2.24 32.98 4.87
C GLY A 613 1.91 31.56 4.40
N ARG A 614 1.86 31.30 3.08
CA ARG A 614 1.49 29.99 2.55
C ARG A 614 2.59 28.95 2.78
N VAL A 615 2.18 27.75 3.17
CA VAL A 615 3.06 26.59 3.39
C VAL A 615 2.70 25.50 2.38
N ALA A 616 3.72 24.84 1.81
CA ALA A 616 3.54 23.82 0.78
C ALA A 616 3.97 22.42 1.25
N VAL A 617 3.12 21.42 0.99
CA VAL A 617 3.37 20.00 1.25
C VAL A 617 2.97 19.16 0.03
N ASN A 618 3.51 17.94 -0.07
CA ASN A 618 3.15 17.00 -1.13
C ASN A 618 2.48 15.75 -0.55
N LEU A 619 1.55 15.19 -1.31
CA LEU A 619 1.05 13.84 -1.09
C LEU A 619 1.64 12.94 -2.18
N GLY A 620 2.49 11.98 -1.80
CA GLY A 620 2.93 10.92 -2.70
C GLY A 620 1.79 9.91 -2.90
N TYR A 621 1.99 8.89 -3.75
CA TYR A 621 1.05 7.78 -3.88
C TYR A 621 -0.40 8.21 -4.17
N SER A 622 -0.56 9.36 -4.83
CA SER A 622 -1.82 10.09 -4.90
C SER A 622 -2.28 10.25 -6.33
N GLN A 623 -3.60 10.16 -6.54
CA GLN A 623 -4.30 10.19 -7.83
C GLN A 623 -3.97 9.04 -8.78
N ASP A 624 -2.69 8.75 -9.03
CA ASP A 624 -2.24 7.71 -9.95
C ASP A 624 -0.88 7.11 -9.53
N HIS A 625 -0.33 6.18 -10.31
CA HIS A 625 0.96 5.57 -9.99
C HIS A 625 1.87 5.28 -11.19
N HIS A 626 3.02 5.98 -11.22
CA HIS A 626 4.09 5.82 -12.21
C HIS A 626 5.39 5.34 -11.58
N LEU A 627 5.31 4.44 -10.59
CA LEU A 627 6.46 3.93 -9.86
C LEU A 627 7.25 5.09 -9.24
N TYR A 628 8.57 5.10 -9.32
CA TYR A 628 9.43 6.05 -8.60
C TYR A 628 9.64 7.36 -9.34
N LEU A 629 9.64 8.48 -8.60
CA LEU A 629 9.88 9.82 -9.14
C LEU A 629 11.16 10.43 -8.52
N LEU A 630 12.17 10.66 -9.37
CA LEU A 630 13.48 11.18 -8.98
C LEU A 630 13.83 12.45 -9.76
N THR A 631 14.76 13.24 -9.22
CA THR A 631 15.41 14.28 -10.03
C THR A 631 16.34 13.62 -11.05
N ALA A 632 16.66 14.34 -12.13
CA ALA A 632 17.55 13.82 -13.16
C ALA A 632 18.96 13.51 -12.63
N GLU A 633 19.46 14.35 -11.72
CA GLU A 633 20.77 14.13 -11.09
C GLU A 633 20.78 12.89 -10.21
N ASP A 634 19.64 12.56 -9.61
CA ASP A 634 19.55 11.42 -8.72
C ASP A 634 19.33 10.11 -9.48
N TRP A 635 18.55 10.16 -10.56
CA TRP A 635 18.29 9.01 -11.43
C TRP A 635 19.58 8.46 -12.05
N VAL A 636 20.48 9.33 -12.54
CA VAL A 636 21.73 8.89 -13.20
C VAL A 636 22.70 8.18 -12.26
N ARG A 637 22.52 8.27 -10.94
CA ARG A 637 23.33 7.49 -9.98
C ARG A 637 22.96 6.00 -10.01
N GLY A 638 21.76 5.66 -10.47
CA GLY A 638 21.24 4.30 -10.47
C GLY A 638 20.57 3.92 -9.15
N GLY A 639 20.61 2.64 -8.81
CA GLY A 639 19.95 2.10 -7.62
C GLY A 639 18.51 1.63 -7.92
N TYR A 640 17.87 1.07 -6.91
CA TYR A 640 16.55 0.46 -7.04
C TYR A 640 15.50 1.46 -7.57
N GLU A 641 15.42 2.65 -6.97
CA GLU A 641 14.42 3.66 -7.31
C GLU A 641 14.55 4.11 -8.78
N ALA A 642 15.77 4.33 -9.26
CA ALA A 642 16.01 4.71 -10.66
C ALA A 642 15.69 3.57 -11.63
N ALA A 643 15.95 2.31 -11.26
CA ALA A 643 15.66 1.14 -12.06
C ALA A 643 14.14 0.90 -12.22
N GLN A 644 13.33 1.31 -11.23
CA GLN A 644 11.87 1.24 -11.27
C GLN A 644 11.22 2.46 -11.96
N ASN A 645 11.95 3.29 -12.69
CA ASN A 645 11.39 4.44 -13.40
C ASN A 645 11.32 4.18 -14.91
N VAL A 646 10.11 4.20 -15.47
CA VAL A 646 9.83 3.86 -16.88
C VAL A 646 10.35 4.91 -17.87
N TRP A 647 10.35 6.17 -17.46
CA TRP A 647 10.55 7.31 -18.36
C TRP A 647 11.92 7.97 -18.19
N GLY A 648 12.81 7.38 -17.39
CA GLY A 648 14.20 7.79 -17.28
C GLY A 648 14.42 9.12 -16.52
N PRO A 649 15.61 9.74 -16.70
CA PRO A 649 16.09 10.79 -15.83
C PRO A 649 15.23 12.06 -15.76
N LYS A 650 14.57 12.46 -16.86
CA LYS A 650 13.82 13.74 -16.88
C LYS A 650 12.39 13.61 -16.32
N PHE A 651 11.90 12.39 -16.08
CA PHE A 651 10.48 12.15 -15.78
C PHE A 651 10.00 12.75 -14.46
N GLY A 652 10.70 12.50 -13.36
CA GLY A 652 10.27 13.02 -12.06
C GLY A 652 10.23 14.55 -12.02
N THR A 653 11.21 15.20 -12.65
CA THR A 653 11.23 16.68 -12.81
C THR A 653 10.07 17.18 -13.66
N TYR A 654 9.72 16.50 -14.75
CA TYR A 654 8.55 16.83 -15.58
C TYR A 654 7.26 16.81 -14.74
N ILE A 655 7.00 15.70 -14.04
CA ILE A 655 5.82 15.56 -13.18
C ILE A 655 5.79 16.62 -12.08
N ALA A 656 6.91 16.88 -11.42
CA ALA A 656 7.00 17.94 -10.41
C ALA A 656 6.73 19.34 -11.01
N SER A 657 7.16 19.60 -12.25
CA SER A 657 6.90 20.89 -12.92
C SER A 657 5.43 21.09 -13.27
N GLU A 658 4.73 20.04 -13.67
CA GLU A 658 3.29 20.06 -13.92
C GLU A 658 2.53 20.27 -12.60
N ALA A 659 2.91 19.56 -11.53
CA ALA A 659 2.34 19.76 -10.19
C ALA A 659 2.55 21.19 -9.66
N ARG A 660 3.74 21.76 -9.88
CA ARG A 660 4.05 23.17 -9.56
C ARG A 660 3.15 24.13 -10.34
N THR A 661 2.93 23.87 -11.63
CA THR A 661 2.08 24.70 -12.49
C THR A 661 0.65 24.74 -11.96
N LEU A 662 0.09 23.58 -11.62
CA LEU A 662 -1.24 23.51 -10.97
C LEU A 662 -1.28 24.27 -9.64
N ALA A 663 -0.25 24.12 -8.80
CA ALA A 663 -0.20 24.82 -7.52
C ALA A 663 -0.08 26.34 -7.68
N ALA A 664 0.60 26.81 -8.73
CA ALA A 664 0.75 28.24 -9.01
C ALA A 664 -0.60 28.91 -9.33
N GLU A 665 -1.52 28.20 -9.99
CA GLU A 665 -2.88 28.69 -10.30
C GLU A 665 -3.70 29.01 -9.04
N LEU A 666 -3.44 28.31 -7.92
CA LEU A 666 -4.06 28.59 -6.61
C LEU A 666 -3.64 29.94 -6.00
N ASN A 667 -2.67 30.63 -6.60
CA ASN A 667 -2.30 32.00 -6.22
C ASN A 667 -3.08 33.06 -7.00
N THR A 668 -3.94 32.67 -7.94
CA THR A 668 -4.68 33.60 -8.80
C THR A 668 -6.19 33.48 -8.59
N PRO A 669 -6.95 34.58 -8.69
CA PRO A 669 -8.40 34.54 -8.58
C PRO A 669 -9.10 33.98 -9.84
N GLU A 670 -8.41 33.90 -10.97
CA GLU A 670 -8.94 33.39 -12.23
C GLU A 670 -8.60 31.89 -12.36
N ARG A 671 -9.62 31.05 -12.53
CA ARG A 671 -9.44 29.62 -12.80
C ARG A 671 -9.42 29.40 -14.30
N GLU A 672 -8.29 28.94 -14.83
CA GLU A 672 -8.31 28.39 -16.19
C GLU A 672 -8.85 26.95 -16.13
N VAL A 673 -10.06 26.75 -16.65
CA VAL A 673 -10.55 25.41 -16.95
C VAL A 673 -9.81 24.94 -18.21
N VAL A 674 -8.62 24.39 -18.01
CA VAL A 674 -7.80 23.82 -19.09
C VAL A 674 -8.25 22.40 -19.35
N ASP A 675 -9.08 22.21 -20.38
CA ASP A 675 -9.30 20.89 -20.95
C ASP A 675 -8.04 20.48 -21.71
N THR A 676 -7.32 19.49 -21.17
CA THR A 676 -6.10 18.96 -21.80
C THR A 676 -6.41 17.99 -22.94
N GLY A 677 -7.67 17.65 -23.17
CA GLY A 677 -8.11 16.63 -24.12
C GLY A 677 -7.92 15.19 -23.61
N ILE A 678 -7.25 15.00 -22.48
CA ILE A 678 -6.94 13.70 -21.88
C ILE A 678 -8.14 13.16 -21.12
N LYS A 679 -8.54 11.93 -21.45
CA LYS A 679 -9.72 11.27 -20.87
C LYS A 679 -9.35 10.54 -19.58
N PRO A 680 -10.26 10.49 -18.59
CA PRO A 680 -10.10 9.61 -17.44
C PRO A 680 -9.91 8.16 -17.87
N THR A 681 -9.05 7.44 -17.17
CA THR A 681 -8.73 6.04 -17.42
C THR A 681 -9.91 5.18 -17.03
N TYR A 682 -10.61 4.64 -18.04
CA TYR A 682 -11.78 3.80 -17.83
C TYR A 682 -11.91 2.84 -19.01
N TYR A 683 -12.22 1.59 -18.69
CA TYR A 683 -12.34 0.50 -19.66
C TYR A 683 -13.65 -0.26 -19.39
N ASP A 684 -14.59 -0.23 -20.33
CA ASP A 684 -15.86 -0.96 -20.25
C ASP A 684 -15.77 -2.40 -20.80
N PHE A 685 -14.62 -2.76 -21.38
CA PHE A 685 -14.33 -4.06 -21.98
C PHE A 685 -13.46 -4.97 -21.10
N LEU A 686 -13.25 -4.64 -19.83
CA LEU A 686 -12.49 -5.49 -18.90
C LEU A 686 -13.16 -6.86 -18.75
N ILE A 687 -12.34 -7.91 -18.78
CA ILE A 687 -12.80 -9.30 -18.65
C ILE A 687 -13.33 -9.53 -17.23
N ASP A 688 -14.53 -10.09 -17.13
CA ASP A 688 -15.09 -10.51 -15.86
C ASP A 688 -14.45 -11.83 -15.40
N ASP A 689 -13.82 -11.79 -14.24
CA ASP A 689 -13.06 -12.88 -13.64
C ASP A 689 -13.56 -13.25 -12.24
N ALA A 690 -14.81 -12.90 -11.91
CA ALA A 690 -15.40 -13.14 -10.60
C ALA A 690 -15.35 -14.62 -10.16
N VAL A 691 -14.82 -14.84 -8.96
CA VAL A 691 -14.81 -16.15 -8.29
C VAL A 691 -16.19 -16.44 -7.69
N ALA A 692 -16.83 -17.51 -8.17
CA ALA A 692 -18.12 -17.95 -7.63
C ALA A 692 -17.96 -18.48 -6.19
N PRO A 693 -18.70 -17.92 -5.20
CA PRO A 693 -18.62 -18.40 -3.82
C PRO A 693 -19.26 -19.78 -3.68
N THR A 694 -18.75 -20.57 -2.74
CA THR A 694 -19.23 -21.91 -2.44
C THR A 694 -20.02 -21.94 -1.12
N SER A 695 -20.88 -22.94 -0.96
CA SER A 695 -21.66 -23.09 0.28
C SER A 695 -20.84 -23.74 1.39
N THR A 696 -20.95 -23.19 2.59
CA THR A 696 -20.32 -23.73 3.80
C THR A 696 -20.93 -25.08 4.20
N MET A 697 -20.07 -26.07 4.44
CA MET A 697 -20.46 -27.35 5.03
C MET A 697 -20.79 -27.19 6.52
N GLY A 698 -21.86 -27.81 6.99
CA GLY A 698 -22.26 -27.73 8.40
C GLY A 698 -23.20 -26.55 8.67
N LEU A 699 -23.23 -26.06 9.91
CA LEU A 699 -24.05 -24.91 10.29
C LEU A 699 -23.23 -23.63 10.10
N PRO A 700 -23.59 -22.71 9.18
CA PRO A 700 -22.96 -21.40 9.08
C PRO A 700 -23.14 -20.60 10.38
N GLY A 701 -22.09 -19.93 10.84
CA GLY A 701 -22.01 -19.33 12.16
C GLY A 701 -21.90 -20.35 13.31
N GLY A 702 -21.65 -21.64 13.04
CA GLY A 702 -21.47 -22.64 14.08
C GLY A 702 -20.14 -22.46 14.83
N VAL A 703 -20.16 -22.44 16.17
CA VAL A 703 -18.94 -22.34 16.98
C VAL A 703 -18.21 -23.69 17.00
N LEU A 704 -16.97 -23.71 16.50
CA LEU A 704 -16.08 -24.87 16.47
C LEU A 704 -15.13 -24.91 17.67
N GLN A 705 -14.70 -23.75 18.14
CA GLN A 705 -13.90 -23.57 19.36
C GLN A 705 -14.33 -22.28 20.06
N SER A 706 -14.54 -22.35 21.38
CA SER A 706 -14.92 -21.21 22.21
C SER A 706 -13.88 -20.99 23.31
N PRO A 707 -13.64 -19.74 23.75
CA PRO A 707 -12.92 -19.50 24.99
C PRO A 707 -13.76 -19.92 26.20
N THR A 708 -13.11 -20.45 27.24
CA THR A 708 -13.76 -20.93 28.46
C THR A 708 -12.87 -20.68 29.69
N GLY A 709 -13.47 -20.72 30.88
CA GLY A 709 -12.73 -20.64 32.14
C GLY A 709 -12.32 -19.22 32.56
N THR A 710 -11.20 -19.12 33.28
CA THR A 710 -10.63 -17.85 33.74
C THR A 710 -9.33 -17.57 33.01
N THR A 711 -9.25 -16.42 32.38
CA THR A 711 -8.12 -16.01 31.54
C THR A 711 -7.51 -14.73 32.11
N PRO A 712 -6.23 -14.75 32.53
CA PRO A 712 -5.57 -13.53 32.99
C PRO A 712 -5.33 -12.57 31.80
N ARG A 713 -5.26 -11.27 32.07
CA ARG A 713 -4.76 -10.31 31.08
C ARG A 713 -3.34 -10.69 30.62
N GLY A 714 -3.03 -10.40 29.36
CA GLY A 714 -1.80 -10.82 28.66
C GLY A 714 -1.85 -12.24 28.09
N ALA A 715 -2.92 -13.01 28.34
CA ALA A 715 -3.12 -14.32 27.73
C ALA A 715 -3.95 -14.22 26.43
N LEU A 716 -3.91 -15.30 25.64
CA LEU A 716 -4.67 -15.41 24.41
C LEU A 716 -6.07 -15.98 24.64
N VAL A 717 -7.03 -15.44 23.89
CA VAL A 717 -8.40 -15.93 23.78
C VAL A 717 -8.63 -16.28 22.32
N SER A 718 -9.17 -17.47 22.03
CA SER A 718 -9.37 -17.92 20.65
C SER A 718 -10.82 -18.36 20.41
N LEU A 719 -11.33 -18.01 19.23
CA LEU A 719 -12.61 -18.43 18.70
C LEU A 719 -12.38 -19.08 17.33
N ARG A 720 -13.02 -20.20 17.05
CA ARG A 720 -13.14 -20.74 15.68
C ARG A 720 -14.60 -20.89 15.35
N ILE A 721 -15.01 -20.41 14.19
CA ILE A 721 -16.38 -20.52 13.68
C ILE A 721 -16.38 -21.13 12.29
N ASN A 722 -17.48 -21.77 11.96
CA ASN A 722 -17.80 -22.20 10.62
C ASN A 722 -18.46 -21.03 9.87
N GLY A 723 -17.66 -20.15 9.25
CA GLY A 723 -18.14 -18.92 8.60
C GLY A 723 -18.55 -19.13 7.14
N GLY A 724 -18.26 -18.16 6.27
CA GLY A 724 -18.54 -18.20 4.84
C GLY A 724 -17.31 -18.12 3.95
N HIS A 725 -17.52 -18.41 2.66
CA HIS A 725 -16.50 -18.29 1.63
C HIS A 725 -15.95 -16.85 1.58
N PRO A 726 -14.63 -16.61 1.47
CA PRO A 726 -14.04 -15.26 1.48
C PRO A 726 -14.57 -14.30 0.41
N GLY A 727 -15.12 -14.81 -0.70
CA GLY A 727 -15.82 -13.99 -1.70
C GLY A 727 -17.12 -13.34 -1.24
N VAL A 728 -17.69 -13.77 -0.11
CA VAL A 728 -18.90 -13.17 0.48
C VAL A 728 -18.77 -12.86 1.97
N ASP A 729 -17.72 -13.35 2.62
CA ASP A 729 -17.52 -13.23 4.06
C ASP A 729 -16.18 -12.58 4.41
N MET A 730 -16.26 -11.63 5.34
CA MET A 730 -15.12 -11.07 6.07
C MET A 730 -15.63 -10.79 7.48
N PRO A 731 -15.58 -11.77 8.37
CA PRO A 731 -16.31 -11.68 9.62
C PRO A 731 -15.71 -10.66 10.58
N TYR A 732 -16.60 -9.86 11.15
CA TYR A 732 -16.29 -8.95 12.25
C TYR A 732 -16.47 -9.69 13.58
N ALA A 733 -15.49 -9.60 14.48
CA ALA A 733 -15.56 -10.22 15.79
C ALA A 733 -15.13 -9.28 16.90
N VAL A 734 -15.89 -9.26 17.99
CA VAL A 734 -15.73 -8.32 19.10
C VAL A 734 -15.86 -9.03 20.44
N LEU A 735 -15.05 -8.62 21.42
CA LEU A 735 -15.25 -8.99 22.82
C LEU A 735 -16.43 -8.20 23.40
N GLU A 736 -17.40 -8.88 23.99
CA GLU A 736 -18.47 -8.25 24.76
C GLU A 736 -18.28 -8.51 26.25
N ARG A 737 -18.39 -7.46 27.07
CA ARG A 737 -18.32 -7.53 28.53
C ARG A 737 -19.73 -7.48 29.13
N GLN A 738 -19.96 -8.25 30.18
CA GLN A 738 -21.18 -8.15 30.97
C GLN A 738 -21.18 -6.90 31.86
N GLY A 739 -22.20 -6.07 31.74
CA GLY A 739 -22.48 -4.94 32.64
C GLY A 739 -23.14 -5.37 33.95
N ASP A 740 -23.26 -4.42 34.87
CA ASP A 740 -23.87 -4.66 36.20
C ASP A 740 -25.37 -5.05 36.11
N ASP A 741 -26.03 -4.66 35.02
CA ASP A 741 -27.41 -5.04 34.68
C ASP A 741 -27.54 -6.45 34.06
N GLY A 742 -26.41 -7.15 33.88
CA GLY A 742 -26.33 -8.47 33.28
C GLY A 742 -26.33 -8.49 31.75
N THR A 743 -26.43 -7.33 31.08
CA THR A 743 -26.40 -7.23 29.62
C THR A 743 -24.96 -7.27 29.10
N PHE A 744 -24.79 -7.72 27.86
CA PHE A 744 -23.48 -7.74 27.20
C PHE A 744 -23.40 -6.61 26.18
N ALA A 745 -22.29 -5.88 26.18
CA ALA A 745 -21.98 -4.81 25.24
C ALA A 745 -20.50 -4.90 24.82
N PRO A 746 -20.10 -4.32 23.67
CA PRO A 746 -18.70 -4.27 23.27
C PRO A 746 -17.79 -3.79 24.40
N ALA A 747 -16.65 -4.47 24.56
CA ALA A 747 -15.65 -4.15 25.55
C ALA A 747 -14.71 -3.07 25.04
N PHE A 748 -14.34 -2.14 25.92
CA PHE A 748 -13.44 -1.02 25.62
C PHE A 748 -12.25 -1.03 26.57
N ARG A 749 -11.13 -0.41 26.15
CA ARG A 749 -10.00 -0.11 27.04
C ARG A 749 -10.43 0.88 28.12
N THR A 750 -9.66 0.92 29.21
CA THR A 750 -9.89 1.94 30.24
C THR A 750 -9.61 3.31 29.64
N GLY A 751 -10.62 4.19 29.59
CA GLY A 751 -10.58 5.48 28.88
C GLY A 751 -11.54 5.59 27.68
N GLY A 752 -12.04 4.47 27.16
CA GLY A 752 -13.01 4.44 26.05
C GLY A 752 -12.37 4.62 24.66
N GLY A 753 -13.19 4.90 23.65
CA GLY A 753 -12.75 5.24 22.29
C GLY A 753 -13.04 4.17 21.23
N GLN A 754 -12.37 3.02 21.31
CA GLN A 754 -12.46 1.93 20.33
C GLN A 754 -12.71 0.59 21.02
N PRO A 755 -13.61 -0.27 20.49
CA PRO A 755 -13.88 -1.57 21.07
C PRO A 755 -12.74 -2.57 20.80
N PHE A 756 -12.70 -3.65 21.59
CA PHE A 756 -11.78 -4.77 21.37
C PHE A 756 -12.31 -5.70 20.27
N ASP A 757 -11.96 -5.40 19.04
CA ASP A 757 -12.38 -6.11 17.83
C ASP A 757 -11.22 -6.31 16.84
N ASN A 758 -11.53 -6.88 15.68
CA ASN A 758 -10.57 -7.13 14.61
C ASN A 758 -10.36 -5.96 13.62
N THR A 759 -10.71 -4.73 14.01
CA THR A 759 -10.39 -3.50 13.24
C THR A 759 -9.05 -2.88 13.66
N ALA A 760 -8.46 -3.39 14.73
CA ALA A 760 -7.15 -2.97 15.23
C ALA A 760 -6.23 -4.18 15.49
N PHE A 761 -5.02 -3.93 15.97
CA PHE A 761 -3.98 -4.94 16.27
C PHE A 761 -4.30 -5.90 17.45
N ASP A 762 -5.55 -5.90 17.92
CA ASP A 762 -5.98 -6.65 19.08
C ASP A 762 -6.36 -8.09 18.73
N VAL A 763 -6.65 -8.36 17.45
CA VAL A 763 -7.13 -9.65 16.95
C VAL A 763 -6.43 -10.01 15.66
N LEU A 764 -5.78 -11.17 15.66
CA LEU A 764 -5.40 -11.81 14.40
C LEU A 764 -6.58 -12.65 13.90
N THR A 765 -7.10 -12.30 12.72
CA THR A 765 -8.16 -13.07 12.04
C THR A 765 -7.57 -13.92 10.94
N ILE A 766 -7.79 -15.23 11.01
CA ILE A 766 -7.17 -16.25 10.15
C ILE A 766 -8.27 -16.99 9.40
N TYR A 767 -8.08 -17.19 8.11
CA TYR A 767 -8.89 -18.10 7.31
C TYR A 767 -8.20 -19.47 7.26
N GLU A 768 -8.86 -20.50 7.77
CA GLU A 768 -8.34 -21.87 7.82
C GLU A 768 -9.05 -22.81 6.83
N GLY A 769 -10.01 -22.28 6.07
CA GLY A 769 -10.84 -23.03 5.14
C GLY A 769 -10.13 -23.45 3.84
N ASP A 770 -10.83 -24.26 3.04
CA ASP A 770 -10.36 -24.79 1.77
C ASP A 770 -11.00 -24.12 0.53
N TYR A 771 -11.86 -23.12 0.74
CA TYR A 771 -12.62 -22.39 -0.31
C TYR A 771 -13.67 -23.24 -1.06
N GLU A 772 -13.75 -24.55 -0.81
CA GLU A 772 -14.72 -25.42 -1.47
C GLU A 772 -15.94 -25.69 -0.59
N ARG A 773 -15.69 -26.07 0.67
CA ARG A 773 -16.73 -26.48 1.61
C ARG A 773 -16.40 -26.15 3.05
N ASP A 774 -15.13 -26.20 3.44
CA ASP A 774 -14.68 -25.74 4.75
C ASP A 774 -14.39 -24.25 4.68
N HIS A 775 -15.15 -23.47 5.44
CA HIS A 775 -14.97 -22.01 5.56
C HIS A 775 -14.71 -21.63 7.01
N THR A 776 -13.80 -22.36 7.66
CA THR A 776 -13.42 -22.08 9.04
C THR A 776 -12.67 -20.75 9.14
N TRP A 777 -13.19 -19.87 10.01
CA TRP A 777 -12.54 -18.63 10.43
C TRP A 777 -12.10 -18.74 11.88
N ALA A 778 -10.85 -18.37 12.15
CA ALA A 778 -10.28 -18.32 13.47
C ALA A 778 -9.92 -16.90 13.88
N PHE A 779 -10.07 -16.61 15.16
CA PHE A 779 -9.76 -15.31 15.76
C PHE A 779 -8.91 -15.55 17.00
N SER A 780 -7.84 -14.77 17.15
CA SER A 780 -6.96 -14.83 18.31
C SER A 780 -6.77 -13.45 18.90
N TRP A 781 -7.35 -13.20 20.08
CA TRP A 781 -7.17 -11.98 20.86
C TRP A 781 -5.99 -12.10 21.80
N GLU A 782 -5.18 -11.04 21.90
CA GLU A 782 -4.32 -10.81 23.05
C GLU A 782 -5.04 -9.90 24.06
N LEU A 783 -5.38 -10.42 25.25
CA LEU A 783 -6.10 -9.63 26.24
C LEU A 783 -5.20 -8.52 26.80
N ALA A 784 -5.60 -7.26 26.63
CA ALA A 784 -4.83 -6.14 27.12
C ALA A 784 -4.72 -6.09 28.66
N PHE A 785 -3.61 -5.56 29.16
CA PHE A 785 -3.34 -5.40 30.60
C PHE A 785 -4.24 -4.37 31.30
N ASP A 786 -4.94 -3.52 30.54
CA ASP A 786 -5.86 -2.49 31.01
C ASP A 786 -7.35 -2.83 30.72
N LEU A 787 -7.64 -4.03 30.20
CA LEU A 787 -9.01 -4.47 29.91
C LEU A 787 -9.81 -4.63 31.21
N PRO A 788 -11.01 -4.05 31.40
CA PRO A 788 -11.75 -4.17 32.66
C PRO A 788 -11.95 -5.62 33.12
N LEU A 789 -11.86 -5.90 34.42
CA LEU A 789 -12.14 -7.26 34.92
C LEU A 789 -13.63 -7.61 34.77
N GLY A 790 -13.93 -8.91 34.74
CA GLY A 790 -15.30 -9.42 34.78
C GLY A 790 -15.56 -10.50 33.73
N ARG A 791 -16.85 -10.70 33.44
CA ARG A 791 -17.34 -11.75 32.54
C ARG A 791 -17.42 -11.27 31.10
N TYR A 792 -16.91 -12.08 30.18
CA TYR A 792 -16.83 -11.80 28.76
C TYR A 792 -17.42 -12.93 27.92
N ARG A 793 -17.80 -12.58 26.69
CA ARG A 793 -18.12 -13.50 25.59
C ARG A 793 -17.61 -12.91 24.29
N VAL A 794 -17.58 -13.70 23.23
CA VAL A 794 -17.26 -13.20 21.89
C VAL A 794 -18.51 -13.21 21.04
N ARG A 795 -18.72 -12.15 20.25
CA ARG A 795 -19.72 -12.11 19.19
C ARG A 795 -19.02 -11.96 17.85
N ALA A 796 -19.41 -12.76 16.86
CA ALA A 796 -18.93 -12.64 15.50
C ALA A 796 -20.11 -12.54 14.53
N THR A 797 -19.99 -11.67 13.54
CA THR A 797 -20.99 -11.45 12.50
C THR A 797 -20.33 -11.52 11.14
N GLY A 798 -21.00 -12.14 10.19
CA GLY A 798 -20.48 -12.30 8.83
C GLY A 798 -21.59 -12.73 7.88
N ARG A 799 -21.21 -13.29 6.75
CA ARG A 799 -22.13 -13.79 5.73
C ARG A 799 -21.67 -15.15 5.21
N TYR A 800 -22.59 -15.93 4.68
CA TYR A 800 -22.27 -17.18 4.00
C TYR A 800 -23.06 -17.30 2.72
N PHE A 801 -22.62 -18.12 1.77
CA PHE A 801 -23.37 -18.38 0.56
C PHE A 801 -24.31 -19.58 0.75
N ASP A 802 -25.61 -19.35 0.64
CA ASP A 802 -26.63 -20.40 0.84
C ASP A 802 -26.94 -21.24 -0.42
N GLY A 803 -26.18 -21.02 -1.50
CA GLY A 803 -26.38 -21.62 -2.80
C GLY A 803 -27.13 -20.71 -3.79
N ALA A 804 -27.68 -19.58 -3.31
CA ALA A 804 -28.34 -18.57 -4.14
C ALA A 804 -27.83 -17.15 -3.86
N SER A 805 -27.58 -16.79 -2.60
CA SER A 805 -27.15 -15.44 -2.22
C SER A 805 -26.27 -15.43 -0.98
N ALA A 806 -25.59 -14.30 -0.74
CA ALA A 806 -24.89 -14.06 0.51
C ALA A 806 -25.90 -13.76 1.62
N THR A 807 -25.96 -14.61 2.64
CA THR A 807 -26.92 -14.56 3.76
C THR A 807 -26.17 -14.30 5.07
N PRO A 808 -26.63 -13.38 5.94
CA PRO A 808 -25.91 -13.04 7.17
C PRO A 808 -25.98 -14.14 8.23
N TYR A 809 -24.96 -14.22 9.08
CA TYR A 809 -24.97 -14.95 10.34
C TYR A 809 -24.53 -14.04 11.50
N ASP A 810 -25.00 -14.36 12.71
CA ASP A 810 -24.66 -13.67 13.96
C ASP A 810 -24.49 -14.73 15.04
N VAL A 811 -23.27 -14.91 15.50
CA VAL A 811 -22.88 -15.95 16.46
C VAL A 811 -22.35 -15.33 17.73
N VAL A 812 -22.80 -15.86 18.86
CA VAL A 812 -22.28 -15.55 20.18
C VAL A 812 -21.73 -16.84 20.78
N THR A 813 -20.60 -16.75 21.46
CA THR A 813 -20.01 -17.92 22.14
C THR A 813 -21.02 -18.52 23.13
N PRO A 814 -21.19 -19.86 23.14
CA PRO A 814 -22.17 -20.52 24.01
C PRO A 814 -21.79 -20.42 25.49
N GLU A 815 -20.49 -20.26 25.76
CA GLU A 815 -19.93 -20.07 27.10
C GLU A 815 -19.34 -18.67 27.24
N THR A 816 -19.32 -18.21 28.48
CA THR A 816 -18.62 -16.99 28.90
C THR A 816 -17.31 -17.36 29.57
N PHE A 817 -16.32 -16.46 29.53
CA PHE A 817 -15.07 -16.59 30.28
C PHE A 817 -14.89 -15.40 31.22
N GLU A 818 -14.11 -15.59 32.29
CA GLU A 818 -13.79 -14.54 33.27
C GLU A 818 -12.41 -13.97 32.98
N VAL A 819 -12.31 -12.65 32.82
CA VAL A 819 -11.02 -11.95 32.72
C VAL A 819 -10.51 -11.64 34.13
N ALA A 820 -9.33 -12.18 34.44
CA ALA A 820 -8.66 -12.01 35.72
C ALA A 820 -7.43 -11.08 35.62
N PRO A 821 -6.94 -10.53 36.73
CA PRO A 821 -5.70 -9.76 36.74
C PRO A 821 -4.51 -10.54 36.18
N ALA A 822 -3.60 -9.86 35.49
CA ALA A 822 -2.30 -10.41 35.15
C ALA A 822 -1.42 -10.56 36.40
N ARG A 823 -0.47 -11.50 36.33
CA ARG A 823 0.56 -11.67 37.36
C ARG A 823 1.80 -10.83 37.02
N LEU A 824 2.06 -9.78 37.78
CA LEU A 824 3.28 -8.98 37.62
C LEU A 824 4.52 -9.81 38.00
N ALA A 825 5.58 -9.68 37.21
CA ALA A 825 6.88 -10.30 37.45
C ALA A 825 7.73 -9.35 38.32
N LEU A 826 7.94 -9.71 39.59
CA LEU A 826 8.77 -8.95 40.53
C LEU A 826 10.15 -9.62 40.68
N ARG A 827 11.22 -8.84 40.57
CA ARG A 827 12.63 -9.31 40.59
C ARG A 827 13.51 -8.37 41.40
N ASP A 828 14.69 -8.87 41.77
CA ASP A 828 15.75 -8.14 42.48
C ASP A 828 15.27 -7.37 43.73
N ALA A 829 14.25 -7.91 44.43
CA ALA A 829 13.72 -7.31 45.65
C ALA A 829 14.79 -7.32 46.74
N THR A 830 15.43 -6.18 46.94
CA THR A 830 16.61 -6.03 47.80
C THR A 830 16.51 -4.73 48.59
N VAL A 831 17.33 -4.61 49.63
CA VAL A 831 17.48 -3.35 50.37
C VAL A 831 18.76 -2.68 49.92
N ASP A 832 18.65 -1.50 49.32
CA ASP A 832 19.74 -0.69 48.80
C ASP A 832 19.60 0.76 49.29
N ASP A 833 20.70 1.34 49.79
CA ASP A 833 20.76 2.71 50.34
C ASP A 833 19.60 3.10 51.29
N GLY A 834 19.12 2.13 52.08
CA GLY A 834 17.99 2.36 52.99
C GLY A 834 16.66 2.55 52.27
N GLN A 835 16.45 1.85 51.16
CA GLN A 835 15.17 1.67 50.46
C GLN A 835 15.02 0.20 50.02
N ILE A 836 13.79 -0.31 50.01
CA ILE A 836 13.48 -1.55 49.29
C ILE A 836 13.37 -1.20 47.81
N VAL A 837 14.21 -1.82 46.99
CA VAL A 837 14.19 -1.69 45.53
C VAL A 837 13.66 -2.99 44.96
N VAL A 838 12.67 -2.91 44.07
CA VAL A 838 12.16 -4.05 43.30
C VAL A 838 12.02 -3.65 41.83
N LYS A 839 12.32 -4.60 40.94
CA LYS A 839 12.12 -4.46 39.49
C LYS A 839 10.85 -5.18 39.08
N VAL A 840 10.03 -4.56 38.24
CA VAL A 840 8.68 -5.00 37.90
C VAL A 840 8.43 -4.96 36.40
N ASN A 841 7.83 -6.02 35.87
CA ASN A 841 7.40 -6.16 34.48
C ASN A 841 6.02 -6.86 34.42
N TYR A 842 5.32 -6.71 33.31
CA TYR A 842 4.22 -7.59 32.94
C TYR A 842 4.73 -9.03 32.69
N PRO A 843 3.86 -10.06 32.80
CA PRO A 843 4.27 -11.44 32.57
C PRO A 843 4.73 -11.65 31.12
N ASN A 844 5.49 -12.71 30.91
CA ASN A 844 5.91 -13.16 29.59
C ASN A 844 4.72 -13.50 28.68
N GLY A 845 4.99 -13.56 27.38
CA GLY A 845 4.00 -13.96 26.40
C GLY A 845 3.41 -15.35 26.64
N PRO A 846 2.27 -15.67 25.99
CA PRO A 846 1.55 -16.91 26.14
C PRO A 846 2.49 -18.08 25.82
N SER A 847 2.91 -18.81 26.85
CA SER A 847 3.74 -20.00 26.76
C SER A 847 3.19 -21.09 27.68
N THR A 848 3.66 -22.33 27.50
CA THR A 848 3.43 -23.39 28.50
C THR A 848 4.34 -23.24 29.73
N ASP A 849 5.14 -22.17 29.83
CA ASP A 849 6.01 -21.95 30.99
C ASP A 849 5.20 -21.51 32.21
N ASP A 850 4.81 -22.49 33.02
CA ASP A 850 4.19 -22.33 34.34
C ASP A 850 5.25 -22.26 35.47
N GLY A 851 6.53 -22.18 35.13
CA GLY A 851 7.66 -22.21 36.06
C GLY A 851 8.07 -23.61 36.53
N VAL A 852 7.36 -24.67 36.11
CA VAL A 852 7.60 -26.06 36.53
C VAL A 852 7.77 -27.00 35.33
N THR A 853 7.17 -26.69 34.19
CA THR A 853 7.19 -27.48 32.96
C THR A 853 8.63 -27.72 32.48
N PRO A 854 8.98 -28.97 32.08
CA PRO A 854 10.30 -29.27 31.50
C PRO A 854 10.58 -28.41 30.27
N PHE A 855 11.81 -27.91 30.13
CA PHE A 855 12.16 -27.00 29.02
C PHE A 855 11.90 -27.63 27.63
N ALA A 856 12.12 -28.94 27.47
CA ALA A 856 11.84 -29.65 26.22
C ALA A 856 10.35 -29.74 25.88
N GLU A 857 9.47 -29.45 26.84
CA GLU A 857 8.01 -29.43 26.70
C GLU A 857 7.45 -27.99 26.68
N LEU A 858 8.34 -26.98 26.79
CA LEU A 858 7.95 -25.59 26.62
C LEU A 858 7.61 -25.32 25.17
N SER A 859 6.42 -24.79 24.96
CA SER A 859 5.93 -24.34 23.66
C SER A 859 5.32 -22.96 23.82
N SER A 860 5.48 -22.14 22.78
CA SER A 860 4.66 -20.95 22.63
C SER A 860 3.19 -21.38 22.50
N ARG A 861 2.30 -20.69 23.22
CA ARG A 861 0.84 -20.86 23.09
C ARG A 861 0.23 -19.86 22.09
N GLY A 862 1.05 -19.01 21.47
CA GLY A 862 0.68 -18.15 20.35
C GLY A 862 1.58 -16.93 20.22
N HIS A 863 1.21 -16.00 19.34
CA HIS A 863 2.00 -14.79 19.10
C HIS A 863 1.51 -13.65 20.01
N LEU A 864 2.42 -12.97 20.70
CA LEU A 864 2.12 -11.64 21.23
C LEU A 864 2.06 -10.69 20.04
N PHE A 865 0.93 -10.05 19.85
CA PHE A 865 0.78 -9.01 18.85
C PHE A 865 1.30 -7.68 19.40
N ARG A 866 1.08 -7.38 20.68
CA ARG A 866 1.54 -6.15 21.32
C ARG A 866 2.97 -6.30 21.85
N GLY A 867 3.93 -6.23 20.94
CA GLY A 867 5.34 -6.05 21.29
C GLY A 867 5.57 -4.67 21.90
N VAL A 868 5.52 -4.59 23.23
CA VAL A 868 6.08 -3.54 24.11
C VAL A 868 6.27 -2.15 23.48
N ALA A 869 5.15 -1.46 23.31
CA ALA A 869 5.05 -0.17 22.67
C ALA A 869 5.74 1.03 23.37
N ASP A 870 6.30 0.87 24.57
CA ASP A 870 6.72 2.01 25.41
C ASP A 870 8.12 1.92 26.03
N ALA A 871 8.97 0.97 25.61
CA ALA A 871 10.31 0.83 26.16
C ALA A 871 11.41 0.94 25.09
N ARG A 872 12.39 1.80 25.37
CA ARG A 872 13.63 1.96 24.60
C ARG A 872 14.46 0.67 24.79
N TYR A 873 14.41 -0.26 23.85
CA TYR A 873 15.21 -1.49 23.89
C TYR A 873 16.41 -1.38 22.93
N GLU A 874 17.54 -0.85 23.40
CA GLU A 874 18.78 -0.87 22.61
C GLU A 874 19.43 -2.28 22.62
N GLY A 875 19.84 -2.77 21.45
CA GLY A 875 20.87 -3.81 21.20
C GLY A 875 20.81 -5.17 21.94
N ALA A 876 20.71 -6.28 21.20
CA ALA A 876 20.81 -7.69 21.67
C ALA A 876 19.74 -8.18 22.68
N GLU A 877 19.03 -7.31 23.36
CA GLU A 877 18.03 -7.63 24.39
C GLU A 877 16.63 -8.04 23.86
N LYS A 878 16.41 -7.92 22.55
CA LYS A 878 15.10 -8.01 21.90
C LYS A 878 14.57 -9.43 21.70
N ARG A 879 15.47 -10.41 21.57
CA ARG A 879 15.13 -11.85 21.46
C ARG A 879 14.42 -12.41 22.70
N TYR A 880 14.26 -11.58 23.74
CA TYR A 880 13.89 -11.96 25.09
C TYR A 880 12.66 -11.23 25.62
N ALA A 881 11.99 -10.37 24.83
CA ALA A 881 10.67 -9.82 25.14
C ALA A 881 9.59 -10.92 25.27
N LEU A 882 9.86 -12.11 24.73
CA LEU A 882 9.09 -13.34 24.96
C LEU A 882 9.28 -13.91 26.39
N ILE A 883 10.26 -13.42 27.17
CA ILE A 883 10.64 -13.94 28.50
C ILE A 883 10.22 -12.99 29.63
N LEU A 884 10.14 -11.68 29.37
CA LEU A 884 9.58 -10.68 30.28
C LEU A 884 8.68 -9.74 29.48
N GLY A 885 7.44 -9.55 29.95
CA GLY A 885 6.53 -8.58 29.36
C GLY A 885 7.00 -7.14 29.56
N ALA A 886 6.26 -6.21 28.97
CA ALA A 886 6.54 -4.78 29.01
C ALA A 886 6.81 -4.27 30.45
N PRO A 887 7.72 -3.29 30.65
CA PRO A 887 7.78 -2.57 31.90
C PRO A 887 6.46 -1.82 32.13
N LEU A 888 6.19 -1.52 33.39
CA LEU A 888 5.14 -0.59 33.77
C LEU A 888 5.47 0.82 33.24
N SER A 889 4.50 1.46 32.58
CA SER A 889 4.57 2.90 32.21
C SER A 889 4.97 3.76 33.41
N THR A 890 5.85 4.74 33.19
CA THR A 890 6.36 5.64 34.23
C THR A 890 5.32 6.66 34.70
N ASP A 891 4.29 6.90 33.90
CA ASP A 891 3.22 7.86 34.21
C ASP A 891 2.14 7.26 35.12
N GLN A 892 2.13 5.93 35.29
CA GLN A 892 1.17 5.26 36.15
C GLN A 892 1.60 5.27 37.62
N THR A 893 0.62 5.25 38.52
CA THR A 893 0.87 5.04 39.94
C THR A 893 0.66 3.57 40.30
N VAL A 894 1.56 3.03 41.12
CA VAL A 894 1.53 1.62 41.54
C VAL A 894 1.36 1.55 43.06
N GLN A 895 0.45 0.70 43.53
CA GLN A 895 0.28 0.41 44.95
C GLN A 895 1.27 -0.66 45.38
N VAL A 896 1.89 -0.47 46.55
CA VAL A 896 2.85 -1.39 47.13
C VAL A 896 2.44 -1.67 48.58
N ALA A 897 2.33 -2.94 48.92
CA ALA A 897 2.06 -3.42 50.27
C ALA A 897 3.19 -4.31 50.77
N LEU A 898 3.65 -4.09 52.00
CA LEU A 898 4.61 -4.93 52.71
C LEU A 898 3.90 -5.59 53.89
N SER A 899 3.88 -6.91 53.93
CA SER A 899 3.27 -7.70 55.00
C SER A 899 4.33 -8.52 55.75
N GLY A 900 4.44 -8.29 57.06
CA GLY A 900 5.49 -8.87 57.90
C GLY A 900 5.41 -8.37 59.35
N PRO A 901 6.55 -8.12 60.03
CA PRO A 901 6.60 -7.56 61.39
C PRO A 901 5.90 -6.20 61.53
N ALA A 902 5.84 -5.45 60.43
CA ALA A 902 5.03 -4.25 60.27
C ALA A 902 4.23 -4.35 58.96
N GLN A 903 3.07 -3.69 58.92
CA GLN A 903 2.28 -3.54 57.70
C GLN A 903 2.52 -2.14 57.15
N VAL A 904 2.94 -2.05 55.89
CA VAL A 904 3.17 -0.77 55.21
C VAL A 904 2.45 -0.80 53.87
N GLU A 905 1.67 0.23 53.57
CA GLU A 905 1.06 0.44 52.26
C GLU A 905 1.47 1.83 51.75
N THR A 906 1.91 1.90 50.50
CA THR A 906 2.32 3.16 49.86
C THR A 906 2.05 3.11 48.36
N THR A 907 1.93 4.29 47.76
CA THR A 907 1.89 4.43 46.30
C THR A 907 3.24 4.94 45.81
N VAL A 908 3.73 4.37 44.71
CA VAL A 908 5.04 4.68 44.12
C VAL A 908 4.86 4.89 42.61
N GLN A 909 5.60 5.85 42.05
CA GLN A 909 5.71 5.96 40.59
C GLN A 909 6.90 5.13 40.10
N PRO A 910 6.72 4.30 39.06
CA PRO A 910 7.82 3.56 38.48
C PRO A 910 8.83 4.48 37.80
N SER A 911 10.10 4.07 37.88
CA SER A 911 11.19 4.67 37.12
C SER A 911 11.77 3.64 36.15
N ALA A 912 12.33 4.07 35.03
CA ALA A 912 13.00 3.16 34.09
C ALA A 912 14.28 2.58 34.72
N ASP A 913 14.50 1.28 34.57
CA ASP A 913 15.68 0.56 35.05
C ASP A 913 15.95 -0.70 34.21
N ARG A 914 16.96 -1.49 34.57
CA ARG A 914 17.35 -2.73 33.88
C ARG A 914 17.54 -3.90 34.82
N VAL A 915 17.16 -5.10 34.38
CA VAL A 915 17.28 -6.37 35.11
C VAL A 915 18.19 -7.35 34.37
N ASN A 916 19.02 -8.06 35.12
CA ASN A 916 19.81 -9.17 34.63
C ASN A 916 19.09 -10.46 35.03
N PHE A 917 19.04 -11.45 34.14
CA PHE A 917 18.43 -12.75 34.46
C PHE A 917 19.21 -13.89 33.84
N ASP A 918 19.04 -15.07 34.39
CA ASP A 918 19.58 -16.28 33.82
C ASP A 918 18.38 -17.05 33.20
N LEU A 919 18.30 -17.05 31.88
CA LEU A 919 17.26 -17.77 31.14
C LEU A 919 17.43 -19.26 31.35
N VAL A 920 16.38 -19.92 31.81
CA VAL A 920 16.35 -21.38 31.83
C VAL A 920 16.44 -21.89 30.39
N THR A 921 17.53 -22.56 30.04
CA THR A 921 17.75 -23.18 28.72
C THR A 921 17.66 -24.69 28.75
N SER A 922 17.66 -25.29 29.94
CA SER A 922 17.28 -26.69 30.13
C SER A 922 16.78 -26.92 31.55
N ARG A 923 15.87 -27.88 31.72
CA ARG A 923 15.41 -28.36 33.03
C ARG A 923 15.41 -29.88 33.01
N ALA A 924 16.32 -30.51 33.74
CA ALA A 924 16.43 -31.96 33.84
C ALA A 924 15.37 -32.53 34.81
N ALA A 925 15.05 -33.82 34.65
CA ALA A 925 14.05 -34.51 35.48
C ALA A 925 14.42 -34.58 36.98
N ASP A 926 15.70 -34.36 37.32
CA ASP A 926 16.20 -34.28 38.70
C ASP A 926 16.11 -32.86 39.30
N GLY A 927 15.56 -31.90 38.55
CA GLY A 927 15.43 -30.51 38.97
C GLY A 927 16.64 -29.63 38.63
N THR A 928 17.68 -30.15 37.99
CA THR A 928 18.83 -29.36 37.56
C THR A 928 18.43 -28.42 36.43
N VAL A 929 18.78 -27.15 36.55
CA VAL A 929 18.44 -26.10 35.58
C VAL A 929 19.71 -25.62 34.89
N GLY A 930 19.80 -25.79 33.58
CA GLY A 930 20.80 -25.12 32.76
C GLY A 930 20.31 -23.72 32.45
N THR A 931 21.19 -22.71 32.59
CA THR A 931 20.82 -21.33 32.35
C THR A 931 21.79 -20.59 31.46
N THR A 932 21.28 -19.71 30.62
CA THR A 932 22.09 -18.73 29.87
C THR A 932 21.88 -17.35 30.46
N PRO A 933 22.96 -16.66 30.88
CA PRO A 933 22.84 -15.30 31.38
C PRO A 933 22.42 -14.37 30.25
N ILE A 934 21.41 -13.55 30.55
CA ILE A 934 20.98 -12.43 29.73
C ILE A 934 21.02 -11.20 30.62
N ARG A 935 21.48 -10.11 30.03
CA ARG A 935 21.79 -8.90 30.76
C ARG A 935 20.99 -7.73 30.23
N ASP A 936 20.79 -6.76 31.11
CA ASP A 936 20.34 -5.43 30.81
C ASP A 936 18.90 -5.26 30.30
N ILE A 937 17.97 -6.20 30.54
CA ILE A 937 16.57 -6.06 30.08
C ILE A 937 15.84 -4.90 30.74
N ALA A 938 15.12 -4.09 29.96
CA ALA A 938 14.28 -3.01 30.49
C ALA A 938 13.23 -3.50 31.50
N SER A 939 13.16 -2.81 32.63
CA SER A 939 12.26 -3.10 33.74
C SER A 939 11.82 -1.80 34.40
N SER A 940 10.77 -1.85 35.20
CA SER A 940 10.37 -0.71 36.02
C SER A 940 10.92 -0.87 37.43
N ARG A 941 11.73 0.08 37.88
CA ARG A 941 12.20 0.15 39.26
C ARG A 941 11.19 0.87 40.14
N LEU A 942 10.79 0.19 41.20
CA LEU A 942 10.08 0.78 42.33
C LEU A 942 11.05 0.93 43.49
N SER A 943 11.11 2.12 44.07
CA SER A 943 11.93 2.41 45.25
C SER A 943 11.01 2.79 46.42
N ILE A 944 11.07 2.02 47.50
CA ILE A 944 10.11 2.06 48.61
C ILE A 944 10.87 2.34 49.91
N ALA A 945 10.34 3.21 50.77
CA ALA A 945 10.94 3.45 52.08
C ALA A 945 10.93 2.16 52.93
N PRO A 946 12.03 1.81 53.61
CA PRO A 946 12.17 0.52 54.27
C PRO A 946 11.35 0.52 55.58
N PRO A 947 10.64 -0.58 55.87
CA PRO A 947 10.02 -0.82 57.17
C PRO A 947 11.11 -1.16 58.22
N PRO A 948 10.77 -1.41 59.51
CA PRO A 948 11.75 -1.91 60.49
C PRO A 948 12.43 -3.22 60.05
N PRO A 949 13.61 -3.59 60.58
CA PRO A 949 14.27 -4.85 60.23
C PRO A 949 13.36 -6.07 60.38
N GLY A 950 13.40 -6.97 59.39
CA GLY A 950 12.56 -8.16 59.34
C GLY A 950 12.33 -8.71 57.93
N ASP A 951 11.65 -9.84 57.87
CA ASP A 951 11.25 -10.50 56.62
C ASP A 951 9.84 -10.05 56.22
N TYR A 952 9.70 -9.57 54.98
CA TYR A 952 8.44 -9.06 54.44
C TYR A 952 8.04 -9.81 53.18
N ARG A 953 6.74 -9.95 52.98
CA ARG A 953 6.15 -10.23 51.67
C ARG A 953 5.73 -8.91 51.04
N LEU A 954 6.37 -8.59 49.92
CA LEU A 954 6.12 -7.43 49.08
C LEU A 954 5.08 -7.79 48.02
N THR A 955 3.97 -7.07 48.01
CA THR A 955 2.91 -7.15 47.00
C THR A 955 2.88 -5.84 46.23
N VAL A 956 2.88 -5.93 44.90
CA VAL A 956 2.81 -4.79 43.99
C VAL A 956 1.52 -4.92 43.18
N THR A 957 0.75 -3.85 43.09
CA THR A 957 -0.50 -3.77 42.31
C THR A 957 -0.50 -2.54 41.42
N ASP A 958 -0.62 -2.73 40.10
CA ASP A 958 -0.64 -1.62 39.15
C ASP A 958 -1.98 -0.85 39.16
N ALA A 959 -2.08 0.19 38.33
CA ALA A 959 -3.29 1.03 38.24
C ALA A 959 -4.55 0.25 37.79
N TRP A 960 -4.38 -0.93 37.19
CA TRP A 960 -5.44 -1.74 36.62
C TRP A 960 -5.81 -2.94 37.50
N GLY A 961 -5.12 -3.13 38.63
CA GLY A 961 -5.32 -4.24 39.56
C GLY A 961 -4.52 -5.50 39.23
N ASN A 962 -3.58 -5.46 38.29
CA ASN A 962 -2.62 -6.56 38.06
C ASN A 962 -1.67 -6.65 39.24
N VAL A 963 -1.36 -7.86 39.70
CA VAL A 963 -0.71 -8.07 41.00
C VAL A 963 0.49 -9.01 40.90
N GLY A 964 1.55 -8.72 41.64
CA GLY A 964 2.66 -9.65 41.82
C GLY A 964 3.19 -9.61 43.25
N GLU A 965 3.74 -10.73 43.70
CA GLU A 965 4.27 -10.88 45.06
C GLU A 965 5.68 -11.46 45.03
N THR A 966 6.52 -10.98 45.95
CA THR A 966 7.86 -11.53 46.20
C THR A 966 8.24 -11.37 47.68
N ALA A 967 9.27 -12.09 48.13
CA ALA A 967 9.81 -11.93 49.48
C ALA A 967 10.99 -10.94 49.47
N VAL A 968 11.14 -10.18 50.53
CA VAL A 968 12.30 -9.30 50.77
C VAL A 968 12.68 -9.31 52.25
N SER A 969 13.97 -9.46 52.52
CA SER A 969 14.51 -9.41 53.88
C SER A 969 15.23 -8.08 54.10
N HIS A 970 14.83 -7.33 55.13
CA HIS A 970 15.52 -6.13 55.57
C HIS A 970 16.38 -6.46 56.81
N PRO A 971 17.72 -6.58 56.66
CA PRO A 971 18.62 -7.01 57.73
C PRO A 971 18.74 -6.03 58.90
#